data_AF-A0A1U7CSZ4-F1
#
_entry.id   AF-A0A1U7CSZ4-F1
#
_cell.length_a   1.000
_cell.length_b   1.000
_cell.length_c   1.000
_cell.angle_alpha   90.00
_cell.angle_beta   90.00
_cell.angle_gamma   90.00
#
_symmetry.space_group_name_H-M   'P 1'
#
loop_
_entity.id
_entity.type
_entity.pdbx_description
1 polymer ?
#
loop_
_entity_poly.entity_id
_entity_poly.type
_entity_poly.pdbx_seq_one_letter_code
_entity_poly.pdbx_strand_id
1 'polypeptide(L)'
;MRRVQPMMDGLEQRCVMSATSVAEPLAQVVSATASNGVFSNNGQKFAYSTPEGTRVALTIKGRGTLEGTFVDSAGALNLRYGRTNSYSKITSDVHGGTGRALLATIYSHDQAVSGTTNSLSGIGSPLIGMINLRKFDLIPNGTVNVTAGIGTLGLRSAGPNSQIQLRDLPVQTTTTTTTSGSTTTTTTTTGSISTTSNNINNSVVSNVFLVQTLAGSDGEFVSAGNLLLQSTNGNPGPPPAPPGVVVAIDHVNGDAPAPNLLNDVRIFGYDPVAGQVVRFQLDLQANTGVVDTSFAPIKVAGAPADVGVALGRDNQRQVLLVDSGTTVSVYDATYGTALGSFSVPAGFSDVGSTDSVTVIGNTTANQLQMLDVAASLAAGTVVQPVGNPAPYTPPSGLSLLGGVTGLPGSNQVYTSVAAPFNSLQPLENQLGYLNVSTTTSVPLENGSLSLLYSFSTVQQKAFTQGGNYVAIPAGNPNQTAVSVGSVDRSLAVNTVGKNSSGAAVPNTVQLYGQVSLTSRGPIVINYPNQLTDLSESFRPDLAGTVLIDVQGNIQSVRGTDANGLVLNNAGNLNLVSFRRMSNSTIIGEPVTHINIQKRTNVSILSTARTVGSRNGVTVVPGLQEVGPLSQPHDRPQA
;
A
#
# COMPACT_ATOMS: atom_id res chain seq x y z
N MET A 1 -41.74 28.97 64.94
CA MET A 1 -41.33 27.60 64.53
C MET A 1 -40.24 27.74 63.49
N ARG A 2 -39.02 27.32 63.84
CA ARG A 2 -37.75 27.64 63.16
C ARG A 2 -37.58 26.82 61.87
N ARG A 3 -37.29 27.50 60.76
CA ARG A 3 -36.75 26.90 59.53
C ARG A 3 -35.29 26.51 59.81
N VAL A 4 -34.99 25.22 59.66
CA VAL A 4 -33.64 24.65 59.79
C VAL A 4 -33.12 24.35 58.38
N GLN A 5 -31.92 24.87 58.07
CA GLN A 5 -31.11 24.48 56.92
C GLN A 5 -30.63 23.03 57.08
N PRO A 6 -30.65 22.20 56.03
CA PRO A 6 -29.82 21.00 55.98
C PRO A 6 -28.40 21.40 55.57
N MET A 7 -27.45 21.09 56.45
CA MET A 7 -26.01 21.19 56.21
C MET A 7 -25.58 20.14 55.17
N MET A 8 -24.69 20.54 54.27
CA MET A 8 -23.91 19.63 53.44
C MET A 8 -22.99 18.81 54.34
N ASP A 9 -23.17 17.50 54.36
CA ASP A 9 -22.10 16.56 54.73
C ASP A 9 -22.39 15.19 54.10
N GLY A 10 -21.40 14.64 53.39
CA GLY A 10 -21.51 13.33 52.73
C GLY A 10 -21.05 13.28 51.26
N LEU A 11 -19.91 13.89 50.93
CA LEU A 11 -19.16 13.68 49.68
C LEU A 11 -17.77 13.11 49.98
N GLU A 12 -17.71 12.02 50.74
CA GLU A 12 -16.49 11.24 50.92
C GLU A 12 -16.70 9.80 50.45
N GLN A 13 -16.63 9.60 49.14
CA GLN A 13 -16.23 8.35 48.50
C GLN A 13 -15.93 8.58 47.01
N ARG A 14 -15.08 9.58 46.72
CA ARG A 14 -14.33 9.61 45.46
C ARG A 14 -12.94 9.04 45.74
N CYS A 15 -12.76 7.76 45.41
CA CYS A 15 -11.43 7.20 45.27
C CYS A 15 -10.74 7.97 44.15
N VAL A 16 -9.80 8.83 44.56
CA VAL A 16 -8.86 9.50 43.68
C VAL A 16 -7.96 8.41 43.12
N MET A 17 -8.25 7.95 41.90
CA MET A 17 -7.25 7.22 41.12
C MET A 17 -6.18 8.23 40.72
N SER A 18 -5.11 8.25 41.50
CA SER A 18 -3.87 8.91 41.16
C SER A 18 -3.39 8.41 39.80
N ALA A 19 -3.05 9.34 38.92
CA ALA A 19 -2.45 9.06 37.62
C ALA A 19 -1.11 8.33 37.80
N THR A 20 -1.14 7.00 37.79
CA THR A 20 0.01 6.19 37.41
C THR A 20 0.09 6.22 35.89
N SER A 21 1.12 6.89 35.38
CA SER A 21 1.61 6.77 34.00
C SER A 21 1.57 5.31 33.57
N VAL A 22 0.64 4.97 32.68
CA VAL A 22 0.66 3.67 32.00
C VAL A 22 1.88 3.71 31.11
N ALA A 23 2.95 3.09 31.59
CA ALA A 23 4.09 2.73 30.76
C ALA A 23 3.55 1.84 29.63
N GLU A 24 3.76 2.31 28.40
CA GLU A 24 3.46 1.61 27.16
C GLU A 24 4.09 0.20 27.15
N PRO A 25 3.34 -0.86 26.83
CA PRO A 25 3.94 -2.12 26.43
C PRO A 25 3.98 -2.17 24.88
N LEU A 26 4.94 -1.47 24.28
CA LEU A 26 5.40 -1.74 22.90
C LEU A 26 6.92 -1.83 22.92
N ALA A 27 7.41 -2.86 23.60
CA ALA A 27 8.79 -3.28 23.54
C ALA A 27 8.87 -4.61 22.77
N GLN A 28 8.97 -4.52 21.44
CA GLN A 28 9.81 -5.46 20.67
C GLN A 28 10.16 -4.90 19.28
N VAL A 29 10.91 -3.81 19.28
CA VAL A 29 12.21 -3.83 18.59
C VAL A 29 13.23 -3.60 19.70
N VAL A 30 13.78 -4.68 20.24
CA VAL A 30 14.81 -4.63 21.28
C VAL A 30 16.12 -4.16 20.64
N SER A 31 16.57 -2.97 21.07
CA SER A 31 17.96 -2.49 21.13
C SER A 31 18.66 -2.17 19.79
N ALA A 32 19.06 -0.93 19.47
CA ALA A 32 19.75 0.03 20.33
C ALA A 32 19.18 1.46 20.21
N THR A 33 18.60 1.99 21.28
CA THR A 33 18.42 3.44 21.43
C THR A 33 19.79 4.09 21.65
N ALA A 34 20.47 4.47 20.57
CA ALA A 34 21.58 5.43 20.63
C ALA A 34 21.03 6.86 20.44
N SER A 35 20.44 7.44 21.48
CA SER A 35 20.00 8.84 21.45
C SER A 35 21.20 9.79 21.58
N ASN A 36 21.88 10.10 20.47
CA ASN A 36 22.80 11.24 20.38
C ASN A 36 22.09 12.56 20.00
N GLY A 37 20.75 12.54 19.93
CA GLY A 37 19.93 13.68 19.54
C GLY A 37 19.18 14.31 20.70
N VAL A 38 18.86 15.60 20.57
CA VAL A 38 18.16 16.40 21.58
C VAL A 38 16.95 17.06 20.94
N PHE A 39 15.79 16.87 21.57
CA PHE A 39 14.56 17.57 21.23
C PHE A 39 14.50 18.94 21.90
N SER A 40 13.94 19.92 21.20
CA SER A 40 13.69 21.26 21.73
C SER A 40 12.46 21.87 21.06
N ASN A 41 11.99 23.01 21.57
CA ASN A 41 10.81 23.72 21.08
C ASN A 41 9.57 22.80 21.03
N ASN A 42 9.27 22.09 22.13
CA ASN A 42 8.14 21.16 22.23
C ASN A 42 8.14 20.10 21.11
N GLY A 43 9.29 19.48 20.87
CA GLY A 43 9.45 18.44 19.84
C GLY A 43 9.53 18.98 18.41
N GLN A 44 9.43 20.29 18.17
CA GLN A 44 9.51 20.85 16.81
C GLN A 44 10.92 20.92 16.24
N LYS A 45 11.93 20.78 17.08
CA LYS A 45 13.33 20.76 16.66
C LYS A 45 14.03 19.53 17.22
N PHE A 46 14.79 18.85 16.37
CA PHE A 46 15.65 17.73 16.73
C PHE A 46 17.07 18.03 16.25
N ALA A 47 18.06 18.00 17.14
CA ALA A 47 19.44 18.28 16.80
C ALA A 47 20.37 17.15 17.25
N TYR A 48 21.36 16.79 16.44
CA TYR A 48 22.35 15.78 16.77
C TYR A 48 23.68 16.05 16.07
N SER A 49 24.72 15.30 16.44
CA SER A 49 26.00 15.28 15.72
C SER A 49 26.27 13.88 15.19
N THR A 50 26.70 13.78 13.92
CA THR A 50 27.12 12.50 13.33
C THR A 50 28.46 12.05 13.92
N PRO A 51 28.83 10.76 13.80
CA PRO A 51 30.17 10.27 14.17
C PRO A 51 31.30 11.03 13.47
N GLU A 52 31.05 11.57 12.28
CA GLU A 52 32.00 12.35 11.47
C GLU A 52 32.10 13.83 11.89
N GLY A 53 31.39 14.24 12.95
CA GLY A 53 31.39 15.62 13.44
C GLY A 53 30.49 16.59 12.68
N THR A 54 29.66 16.11 11.74
CA THR A 54 28.62 16.93 11.10
C THR A 54 27.53 17.23 12.12
N ARG A 55 27.15 18.50 12.25
CA ARG A 55 26.04 18.93 13.11
C ARG A 55 24.79 19.08 12.29
N VAL A 56 23.70 18.53 12.80
CA VAL A 56 22.41 18.50 12.12
C VAL A 56 21.34 19.09 13.03
N ALA A 57 20.50 19.95 12.48
CA ALA A 57 19.29 20.45 13.11
C ALA A 57 18.10 20.32 12.16
N LEU A 58 17.13 19.50 12.53
CA LEU A 58 15.84 19.38 11.88
C LEU A 58 14.85 20.32 12.55
N THR A 59 14.04 21.01 11.75
CA THR A 59 13.00 21.90 12.25
C THR A 59 11.73 21.69 11.46
N ILE A 60 10.62 21.49 12.18
CA ILE A 60 9.30 21.56 11.60
C ILE A 60 8.77 23.00 11.69
N LYS A 61 8.28 23.52 10.56
CA LYS A 61 7.64 24.83 10.44
C LYS A 61 6.14 24.61 10.21
N GLY A 62 5.34 25.38 10.94
CA GLY A 62 3.90 25.17 11.00
C GLY A 62 3.54 24.15 12.08
N ARG A 63 2.46 23.40 11.82
CA ARG A 63 1.94 22.41 12.75
C ARG A 63 2.76 21.12 12.70
N GLY A 64 2.88 20.45 13.85
CA GLY A 64 3.51 19.14 13.93
C GLY A 64 4.66 19.06 14.94
N THR A 65 5.18 17.84 15.06
CA THR A 65 6.24 17.43 15.98
C THR A 65 7.19 16.46 15.28
N LEU A 66 8.43 16.41 15.75
CA LEU A 66 9.45 15.43 15.35
C LEU A 66 9.62 14.32 16.41
N GLU A 67 8.76 14.28 17.43
CA GLU A 67 8.80 13.29 18.51
C GLU A 67 8.92 11.86 17.98
N GLY A 68 9.80 11.07 18.62
CA GLY A 68 10.15 9.72 18.18
C GLY A 68 11.21 9.66 17.08
N THR A 69 11.66 10.78 16.53
CA THR A 69 12.86 10.83 15.68
C THR A 69 14.09 10.39 16.47
N PHE A 70 14.95 9.58 15.87
CA PHE A 70 16.21 9.15 16.51
C PHE A 70 17.31 8.95 15.47
N VAL A 71 18.52 8.68 15.95
CA VAL A 71 19.70 8.37 15.14
C VAL A 71 20.15 6.97 15.53
N ASP A 72 20.42 6.12 14.55
CA ASP A 72 20.90 4.78 14.84
C ASP A 72 22.40 4.76 15.19
N SER A 73 22.92 3.58 15.53
CA SER A 73 24.33 3.41 15.86
C SER A 73 25.29 3.71 14.70
N ALA A 74 24.81 3.69 13.45
CA ALA A 74 25.59 4.06 12.27
C ALA A 74 25.58 5.58 12.00
N GLY A 75 24.85 6.36 12.81
CA GLY A 75 24.71 7.80 12.62
C GLY A 75 23.66 8.19 11.58
N ALA A 76 22.82 7.25 11.13
CA ALA A 76 21.76 7.52 10.19
C ALA A 76 20.47 7.95 10.89
N LEU A 77 19.85 8.99 10.33
CA LEU A 77 18.62 9.58 10.84
C LEU A 77 17.42 8.66 10.55
N ASN A 78 16.64 8.39 11.58
CA ASN A 78 15.32 7.78 11.47
C ASN A 78 14.29 8.88 11.80
N LEU A 79 13.82 9.59 10.76
CA LEU A 79 12.90 10.72 10.89
C LEU A 79 11.48 10.21 11.15
N ARG A 80 10.88 10.65 12.26
CA ARG A 80 9.47 10.45 12.58
C ARG A 80 8.78 11.80 12.74
N TYR A 81 7.69 12.01 12.01
CA TYR A 81 6.90 13.24 12.11
C TYR A 81 5.46 12.91 12.53
N GLY A 82 4.83 13.80 13.28
CA GLY A 82 3.46 13.59 13.76
C GLY A 82 2.71 14.90 13.88
N ARG A 83 1.38 14.80 14.00
CA ARG A 83 0.48 15.94 14.21
C ARG A 83 0.62 17.03 13.13
N THR A 84 0.92 16.65 11.89
CA THR A 84 1.11 17.58 10.77
C THR A 84 -0.17 17.80 9.96
N ASN A 85 -0.08 18.64 8.95
CA ASN A 85 -1.10 18.86 7.93
C ASN A 85 -0.47 19.21 6.58
N SER A 86 -1.29 19.46 5.56
CA SER A 86 -0.83 19.79 4.20
C SER A 86 0.04 21.05 4.08
N TYR A 87 0.10 21.90 5.11
CA TYR A 87 0.94 23.12 5.14
C TYR A 87 2.24 22.95 5.93
N SER A 88 2.39 21.84 6.65
CA SER A 88 3.52 21.58 7.53
C SER A 88 4.79 21.31 6.73
N LYS A 89 5.94 21.80 7.21
CA LYS A 89 7.20 21.74 6.47
C LYS A 89 8.34 21.28 7.36
N ILE A 90 9.05 20.23 6.99
CA ILE A 90 10.30 19.82 7.64
C ILE A 90 11.46 20.35 6.82
N THR A 91 12.37 21.05 7.49
CA THR A 91 13.61 21.59 6.91
C THR A 91 14.79 21.15 7.76
N SER A 92 15.96 21.11 7.13
CA SER A 92 17.21 20.77 7.80
C SER A 92 18.24 21.88 7.66
N ASP A 93 19.04 22.05 8.70
CA ASP A 93 20.33 22.71 8.65
C ASP A 93 21.41 21.68 8.97
N VAL A 94 22.43 21.61 8.11
CA VAL A 94 23.52 20.63 8.19
C VAL A 94 24.82 21.37 7.90
N HIS A 95 25.73 21.37 8.85
CA HIS A 95 27.00 22.09 8.78
C HIS A 95 28.10 21.42 9.62
N GLY A 96 29.36 21.77 9.36
CA GLY A 96 30.51 21.08 9.97
C GLY A 96 30.71 19.68 9.40
N GLY A 97 31.82 19.03 9.78
CA GLY A 97 32.17 17.69 9.29
C GLY A 97 32.19 17.59 7.76
N THR A 98 31.53 16.58 7.22
CA THR A 98 31.38 16.34 5.77
C THR A 98 30.31 17.22 5.11
N GLY A 99 29.55 17.99 5.90
CA GLY A 99 28.42 18.79 5.41
C GLY A 99 27.24 17.95 4.90
N ARG A 100 27.23 16.66 5.23
CA ARG A 100 26.26 15.64 4.81
C ARG A 100 25.80 14.82 6.00
N ALA A 101 24.62 14.22 5.88
CA ALA A 101 24.06 13.34 6.89
C ALA A 101 23.41 12.12 6.25
N LEU A 102 23.46 10.98 6.94
CA LEU A 102 22.81 9.75 6.52
C LEU A 102 21.34 9.76 6.95
N LEU A 103 20.46 9.21 6.10
CA LEU A 103 19.04 9.04 6.34
C LEU A 103 18.69 7.56 6.13
N ALA A 104 18.15 6.93 7.16
CA ALA A 104 17.65 5.56 7.10
C ALA A 104 16.18 5.54 6.70
N THR A 105 15.34 6.27 7.45
CA THR A 105 13.90 6.21 7.26
C THR A 105 13.20 7.55 7.39
N ILE A 106 12.08 7.71 6.69
CA ILE A 106 11.07 8.74 6.96
C ILE A 106 9.71 8.05 7.09
N TYR A 107 9.13 8.14 8.27
CA TYR A 107 7.79 7.65 8.58
C TYR A 107 6.99 8.69 9.36
N SER A 108 5.67 8.56 9.37
CA SER A 108 4.93 9.18 10.45
C SER A 108 5.21 8.48 11.78
N HIS A 109 5.10 9.23 12.87
CA HIS A 109 5.16 8.69 14.22
C HIS A 109 4.03 7.65 14.43
N ASP A 110 2.83 7.97 13.93
CA ASP A 110 1.64 7.14 14.09
C ASP A 110 1.82 5.77 13.42
N GLN A 111 2.36 5.70 12.19
CA GLN A 111 2.71 4.42 11.53
C GLN A 111 3.73 3.59 12.29
N ALA A 112 4.72 4.25 12.90
CA ALA A 112 5.78 3.57 13.62
C ALA A 112 5.24 2.94 14.92
N VAL A 113 4.33 3.62 15.61
CA VAL A 113 3.70 3.11 16.84
C VAL A 113 2.68 2.02 16.55
N SER A 114 1.94 2.10 15.43
CA SER A 114 0.97 1.07 15.04
C SER A 114 1.59 -0.16 14.35
N GLY A 115 2.90 -0.18 14.11
CA GLY A 115 3.57 -1.28 13.41
C GLY A 115 3.28 -1.34 11.90
N THR A 116 2.72 -0.28 11.31
CA THR A 116 2.28 -0.25 9.91
C THR A 116 3.26 0.47 8.99
N THR A 117 4.57 0.46 9.30
CA THR A 117 5.61 1.16 8.53
C THR A 117 5.76 0.66 7.09
N ASN A 118 5.36 -0.58 6.84
CA ASN A 118 5.36 -1.21 5.52
C ASN A 118 4.06 -0.96 4.73
N SER A 119 3.04 -0.36 5.35
CA SER A 119 1.75 -0.09 4.70
C SER A 119 1.90 0.96 3.60
N LEU A 120 1.42 0.65 2.38
CA LEU A 120 1.36 1.62 1.28
C LEU A 120 0.02 2.34 1.21
N SER A 121 -0.93 2.00 2.08
CA SER A 121 -2.25 2.63 2.14
C SER A 121 -2.20 4.11 2.53
N GLY A 122 -1.28 4.45 3.45
CA GLY A 122 -1.18 5.78 4.06
C GLY A 122 -2.27 6.11 5.08
N ILE A 123 -3.24 5.21 5.30
CA ILE A 123 -4.31 5.40 6.28
C ILE A 123 -3.69 5.54 7.68
N GLY A 124 -4.30 6.33 8.55
CA GLY A 124 -3.81 6.61 9.90
C GLY A 124 -2.59 7.54 9.98
N SER A 125 -2.04 7.96 8.83
CA SER A 125 -0.83 8.79 8.79
C SER A 125 -1.17 10.26 8.50
N PRO A 126 -0.52 11.22 9.18
CA PRO A 126 -0.78 12.64 8.97
C PRO A 126 -0.23 13.13 7.63
N LEU A 127 -0.92 14.09 7.00
CA LEU A 127 -0.47 14.75 5.77
C LEU A 127 0.74 15.64 6.06
N ILE A 128 1.61 15.86 5.06
CA ILE A 128 2.75 16.80 5.21
C ILE A 128 3.02 17.59 3.93
N GLY A 129 3.11 18.92 4.01
CA GLY A 129 3.33 19.77 2.84
C GLY A 129 4.70 19.59 2.19
N MET A 130 5.76 19.52 2.99
CA MET A 130 7.12 19.42 2.48
C MET A 130 8.07 18.73 3.44
N ILE A 131 8.98 17.92 2.89
CA ILE A 131 10.18 17.43 3.57
C ILE A 131 11.39 17.81 2.71
N ASN A 132 12.24 18.72 3.20
CA ASN A 132 13.40 19.23 2.48
C ASN A 132 14.70 18.90 3.24
N LEU A 133 15.35 17.82 2.81
CA LEU A 133 16.56 17.23 3.36
C LEU A 133 17.65 17.12 2.27
N ARG A 134 17.88 18.20 1.52
CA ARG A 134 18.78 18.22 0.35
C ARG A 134 20.27 18.01 0.65
N LYS A 135 20.64 17.81 1.92
CA LYS A 135 21.98 17.41 2.39
C LYS A 135 22.03 15.99 2.96
N PHE A 136 20.95 15.23 2.79
CA PHE A 136 20.83 13.87 3.30
C PHE A 136 20.90 12.82 2.22
N ASP A 137 21.55 11.72 2.57
CA ASP A 137 21.70 10.54 1.75
C ASP A 137 20.81 9.43 2.29
N LEU A 138 19.77 9.10 1.53
CA LEU A 138 19.00 7.90 1.80
C LEU A 138 19.91 6.71 1.55
N ILE A 139 20.26 6.00 2.63
CA ILE A 139 21.22 4.90 2.63
C ILE A 139 20.65 3.68 1.86
N PRO A 140 21.48 2.69 1.49
CA PRO A 140 20.97 1.45 0.92
C PRO A 140 19.90 0.81 1.79
N ASN A 141 18.82 0.32 1.19
CA ASN A 141 17.59 -0.17 1.87
C ASN A 141 16.82 0.91 2.65
N GLY A 142 17.14 2.19 2.43
CA GLY A 142 16.44 3.28 3.08
C GLY A 142 15.00 3.41 2.60
N THR A 143 14.09 3.78 3.49
CA THR A 143 12.66 3.88 3.17
C THR A 143 12.11 5.27 3.47
N VAL A 144 11.40 5.85 2.51
CA VAL A 144 10.55 7.02 2.71
C VAL A 144 9.12 6.60 2.46
N ASN A 145 8.27 6.66 3.48
CA ASN A 145 6.85 6.37 3.34
C ASN A 145 6.03 7.57 3.81
N VAL A 146 5.46 8.27 2.82
CA VAL A 146 4.61 9.46 2.99
C VAL A 146 3.36 9.30 2.14
N THR A 147 2.82 8.08 2.13
CA THR A 147 1.65 7.66 1.35
C THR A 147 0.33 8.27 1.84
N ALA A 148 0.33 8.97 2.98
CA ALA A 148 -0.80 9.80 3.39
C ALA A 148 -0.99 11.02 2.49
N GLY A 149 0.11 11.63 2.01
CA GLY A 149 0.08 12.82 1.17
C GLY A 149 1.28 13.74 1.40
N ILE A 150 1.96 14.11 0.31
CA ILE A 150 3.11 15.02 0.31
C ILE A 150 3.14 15.96 -0.89
N GLY A 151 3.48 17.23 -0.66
CA GLY A 151 3.65 18.20 -1.75
C GLY A 151 5.08 18.21 -2.31
N THR A 152 6.10 18.11 -1.47
CA THR A 152 7.50 18.18 -1.91
C THR A 152 8.42 17.30 -1.07
N LEU A 153 9.22 16.47 -1.74
CA LEU A 153 10.33 15.70 -1.18
C LEU A 153 11.65 16.15 -1.79
N GLY A 154 12.59 16.56 -0.94
CA GLY A 154 13.96 16.91 -1.34
C GLY A 154 14.99 16.06 -0.62
N LEU A 155 15.83 15.34 -1.36
CA LEU A 155 16.98 14.57 -0.86
C LEU A 155 18.24 14.92 -1.67
N ARG A 156 19.42 14.63 -1.11
CA ARG A 156 20.68 14.70 -1.89
C ARG A 156 20.80 13.47 -2.78
N SER A 157 20.75 12.28 -2.19
CA SER A 157 20.82 11.04 -2.95
C SER A 157 19.98 9.91 -2.37
N ALA A 158 19.73 8.90 -3.20
CA ALA A 158 19.16 7.62 -2.78
C ALA A 158 20.06 6.45 -3.23
N GLY A 159 20.40 5.57 -2.29
CA GLY A 159 21.21 4.36 -2.52
C GLY A 159 20.38 3.17 -2.99
N PRO A 160 21.03 2.07 -3.41
CA PRO A 160 20.36 0.89 -3.97
C PRO A 160 19.39 0.25 -2.96
N ASN A 161 18.38 -0.44 -3.47
CA ASN A 161 17.27 -1.03 -2.70
C ASN A 161 16.45 -0.01 -1.90
N SER A 162 16.63 1.29 -2.12
CA SER A 162 15.80 2.29 -1.46
C SER A 162 14.39 2.29 -2.06
N GLN A 163 13.40 2.60 -1.22
CA GLN A 163 12.02 2.80 -1.65
C GLN A 163 11.48 4.14 -1.15
N ILE A 164 10.80 4.85 -2.05
CA ILE A 164 10.20 6.15 -1.80
C ILE A 164 8.75 6.08 -2.25
N GLN A 165 7.84 6.02 -1.28
CA GLN A 165 6.41 5.81 -1.43
C GLN A 165 5.68 7.11 -1.11
N LEU A 166 5.04 7.70 -2.11
CA LEU A 166 4.44 9.03 -2.00
C LEU A 166 2.98 9.00 -2.46
N ARG A 167 2.18 9.90 -1.90
CA ARG A 167 0.85 10.23 -2.44
C ARG A 167 0.78 11.73 -2.67
N ASP A 168 0.14 12.17 -3.75
CA ASP A 168 -0.19 13.59 -3.91
C ASP A 168 -1.11 14.07 -2.78
N LEU A 169 -1.01 15.33 -2.39
CA LEU A 169 -1.88 15.89 -1.37
C LEU A 169 -3.34 15.85 -1.85
N PRO A 170 -4.29 15.46 -0.98
CA PRO A 170 -5.70 15.54 -1.31
C PRO A 170 -6.10 16.98 -1.69
N VAL A 171 -6.87 17.14 -2.76
CA VAL A 171 -7.36 18.45 -3.21
C VAL A 171 -8.35 18.96 -2.18
N GLN A 172 -8.06 20.09 -1.54
CA GLN A 172 -9.03 20.73 -0.66
C GLN A 172 -10.16 21.32 -1.50
N THR A 173 -11.35 20.73 -1.43
CA THR A 173 -12.56 21.29 -1.99
C THR A 173 -13.00 22.48 -1.14
N THR A 174 -12.61 23.69 -1.52
CA THR A 174 -13.27 24.91 -1.00
C THR A 174 -14.72 24.92 -1.47
N THR A 175 -15.66 24.61 -0.58
CA THR A 175 -17.09 24.82 -0.84
C THR A 175 -17.38 26.31 -0.69
N THR A 176 -17.43 27.04 -1.79
CA THR A 176 -17.97 28.40 -1.81
C THR A 176 -19.49 28.33 -1.77
N THR A 177 -20.09 28.52 -0.60
CA THR A 177 -21.53 28.82 -0.50
C THR A 177 -21.73 30.31 -0.75
N THR A 178 -22.30 30.65 -1.91
CA THR A 178 -22.77 32.01 -2.20
C THR A 178 -24.17 32.18 -1.62
N THR A 179 -24.31 32.93 -0.53
CA THR A 179 -25.61 33.42 -0.05
C THR A 179 -25.63 34.94 -0.25
N SER A 180 -26.72 35.46 -0.84
CA SER A 180 -26.92 36.83 -1.31
C SER A 180 -26.09 37.91 -0.59
N GLY A 181 -25.01 38.34 -1.24
CA GLY A 181 -24.28 39.58 -0.89
C GLY A 181 -23.12 39.45 0.11
N SER A 182 -22.81 38.27 0.64
CA SER A 182 -21.62 38.07 1.49
C SER A 182 -20.86 36.81 1.09
N THR A 183 -19.66 36.98 0.56
CA THR A 183 -18.74 35.87 0.26
C THR A 183 -18.06 35.45 1.55
N THR A 184 -18.64 34.50 2.27
CA THR A 184 -17.97 33.86 3.41
C THR A 184 -17.26 32.60 2.93
N THR A 185 -15.93 32.61 2.95
CA THR A 185 -15.12 31.41 2.71
C THR A 185 -15.09 30.60 4.00
N THR A 186 -16.02 29.66 4.16
CA THR A 186 -15.96 28.67 5.23
C THR A 186 -15.06 27.51 4.81
N THR A 187 -13.83 27.49 5.31
CA THR A 187 -13.10 26.21 5.47
C THR A 187 -13.77 25.51 6.65
N THR A 188 -14.53 24.45 6.40
CA THR A 188 -15.10 23.62 7.48
C THR A 188 -13.95 22.97 8.23
N THR A 189 -13.70 23.45 9.45
CA THR A 189 -12.44 23.26 10.19
C THR A 189 -12.49 22.12 11.21
N THR A 190 -13.49 21.25 11.19
CA THR A 190 -13.52 20.02 12.01
C THR A 190 -14.48 19.00 11.40
N GLY A 191 -14.03 17.76 11.17
CA GLY A 191 -14.86 16.67 10.63
C GLY A 191 -14.16 15.81 9.56
N SER A 192 -14.81 14.70 9.20
CA SER A 192 -14.39 13.85 8.07
C SER A 192 -14.86 14.48 6.75
N ILE A 193 -13.93 14.70 5.82
CA ILE A 193 -14.21 15.23 4.49
C ILE A 193 -13.78 14.16 3.47
N SER A 194 -14.68 13.81 2.54
CA SER A 194 -14.30 13.05 1.35
C SER A 194 -13.80 14.02 0.29
N THR A 195 -12.57 13.82 -0.17
CA THR A 195 -11.94 14.61 -1.22
C THR A 195 -11.58 13.71 -2.39
N THR A 196 -11.81 14.17 -3.61
CA THR A 196 -11.37 13.46 -4.81
C THR A 196 -9.98 13.95 -5.22
N SER A 197 -9.03 13.03 -5.36
CA SER A 197 -7.75 13.30 -6.03
C SER A 197 -7.54 12.21 -7.07
N ASN A 198 -7.37 12.58 -8.34
CA ASN A 198 -7.22 11.65 -9.47
C ASN A 198 -8.29 10.53 -9.52
N ASN A 199 -9.56 10.88 -9.35
CA ASN A 199 -10.70 9.95 -9.32
C ASN A 199 -10.73 8.97 -8.14
N ILE A 200 -9.87 9.14 -7.12
CA ILE A 200 -9.89 8.39 -5.86
C ILE A 200 -10.63 9.22 -4.81
N ASN A 201 -11.61 8.63 -4.14
CA ASN A 201 -12.21 9.23 -2.95
C ASN A 201 -11.32 8.95 -1.74
N ASN A 202 -10.63 9.98 -1.26
CA ASN A 202 -9.86 9.95 -0.03
C ASN A 202 -10.65 10.61 1.10
N SER A 203 -10.84 9.87 2.19
CA SER A 203 -11.40 10.43 3.42
C SER A 203 -10.28 11.04 4.25
N VAL A 204 -10.38 12.33 4.55
CA VAL A 204 -9.45 13.05 5.42
C VAL A 204 -10.19 13.51 6.67
N VAL A 205 -9.62 13.23 7.83
CA VAL A 205 -10.12 13.74 9.11
C VAL A 205 -9.29 14.96 9.51
N SER A 206 -9.97 16.06 9.82
CA SER A 206 -9.36 17.26 10.42
C SER A 206 -9.91 17.50 11.81
N ASN A 207 -9.03 17.79 12.76
CA ASN A 207 -9.44 18.17 14.12
C ASN A 207 -9.55 19.70 14.28
N VAL A 208 -10.02 20.14 15.46
CA VAL A 208 -10.15 21.56 15.85
C VAL A 208 -8.83 22.33 15.80
N PHE A 209 -7.72 21.61 15.82
CA PHE A 209 -6.38 22.15 15.75
C PHE A 209 -5.82 22.13 14.32
N LEU A 210 -6.55 21.70 13.28
CA LEU A 210 -6.09 21.58 11.89
C LEU A 210 -4.98 20.54 11.67
N VAL A 211 -4.86 19.53 12.54
CA VAL A 211 -4.13 18.30 12.22
C VAL A 211 -4.96 17.53 11.20
N GLN A 212 -4.32 16.99 10.16
CA GLN A 212 -5.00 16.28 9.07
C GLN A 212 -4.41 14.90 8.87
N THR A 213 -5.28 13.90 8.83
CA THR A 213 -4.89 12.49 8.69
C THR A 213 -5.74 11.80 7.63
N LEU A 214 -5.12 10.95 6.82
CA LEU A 214 -5.83 10.10 5.87
C LEU A 214 -6.55 8.99 6.65
N ALA A 215 -7.88 8.90 6.50
CA ALA A 215 -8.74 7.97 7.24
C ALA A 215 -9.33 6.86 6.37
N GLY A 216 -9.21 6.97 5.04
CA GLY A 216 -9.65 5.94 4.11
C GLY A 216 -9.42 6.32 2.65
N SER A 217 -9.42 5.33 1.78
CA SER A 217 -9.32 5.47 0.33
C SER A 217 -10.17 4.36 -0.30
N ASP A 218 -10.96 4.69 -1.33
CA ASP A 218 -11.67 3.68 -2.14
C ASP A 218 -10.72 2.90 -3.07
N GLY A 219 -9.51 3.43 -3.27
CA GLY A 219 -8.34 2.75 -3.84
C GLY A 219 -8.45 2.33 -5.31
N GLU A 220 -9.59 2.52 -5.98
CA GLU A 220 -9.73 2.25 -7.41
C GLU A 220 -9.28 3.49 -8.19
N PHE A 221 -8.05 3.45 -8.71
CA PHE A 221 -7.61 4.48 -9.63
C PHE A 221 -8.12 4.07 -11.01
N VAL A 222 -8.76 5.03 -11.67
CA VAL A 222 -9.02 4.96 -13.09
C VAL A 222 -7.94 5.83 -13.71
N SER A 223 -7.21 5.29 -14.69
CA SER A 223 -6.22 6.05 -15.45
C SER A 223 -6.77 7.45 -15.73
N ALA A 224 -5.97 8.50 -15.55
CA ALA A 224 -6.40 9.89 -15.77
C ALA A 224 -6.97 10.12 -17.18
N GLY A 225 -6.79 9.12 -18.06
CA GLY A 225 -7.33 9.09 -19.39
C GLY A 225 -6.61 10.11 -20.24
N ASN A 226 -7.21 10.39 -21.37
CA ASN A 226 -6.68 11.39 -22.27
C ASN A 226 -6.92 12.78 -21.65
N LEU A 227 -5.88 13.44 -21.12
CA LEU A 227 -5.98 14.80 -20.61
C LEU A 227 -6.34 15.77 -21.76
N LEU A 228 -7.62 16.10 -21.87
CA LEU A 228 -8.11 17.17 -22.75
C LEU A 228 -7.73 18.52 -22.12
N LEU A 229 -6.58 19.05 -22.48
CA LEU A 229 -6.31 20.47 -22.27
C LEU A 229 -7.22 21.27 -23.21
N GLN A 230 -8.36 21.75 -22.70
CA GLN A 230 -9.26 22.62 -23.43
C GLN A 230 -8.52 23.95 -23.69
N SER A 231 -7.93 24.11 -24.89
CA SER A 231 -7.28 25.38 -25.25
C SER A 231 -8.37 26.42 -25.50
N THR A 232 -8.61 27.29 -24.52
CA THR A 232 -9.40 28.51 -24.77
C THR A 232 -8.55 29.43 -25.66
N ASN A 233 -9.11 29.87 -26.79
CA ASN A 233 -8.48 30.71 -27.84
C ASN A 233 -8.17 32.16 -27.39
N GLY A 234 -7.57 32.36 -26.24
CA GLY A 234 -7.02 33.66 -25.82
C GLY A 234 -5.70 33.41 -25.12
N ASN A 235 -4.66 34.21 -25.42
CA ASN A 235 -3.34 34.10 -24.81
C ASN A 235 -3.46 33.95 -23.29
N PRO A 236 -3.35 32.72 -22.75
CA PRO A 236 -3.30 32.56 -21.31
C PRO A 236 -1.93 33.08 -20.91
N GLY A 237 -1.83 33.75 -19.76
CA GLY A 237 -0.54 33.87 -19.08
C GLY A 237 0.11 32.48 -18.94
N PRO A 238 1.42 32.39 -18.66
CA PRO A 238 2.08 31.10 -18.47
C PRO A 238 1.21 30.26 -17.53
N PRO A 239 0.75 29.07 -17.97
CA PRO A 239 -0.21 28.30 -17.19
C PRO A 239 0.37 28.04 -15.80
N PRO A 240 -0.43 28.15 -14.72
CA PRO A 240 0.02 27.79 -13.39
C PRO A 240 0.58 26.37 -13.42
N ALA A 241 1.66 26.14 -12.67
CA ALA A 241 2.30 24.84 -12.68
C ALA A 241 1.28 23.75 -12.26
N PRO A 242 1.25 22.59 -12.94
CA PRO A 242 0.29 21.55 -12.62
C PRO A 242 0.41 21.13 -11.15
N PRO A 243 -0.72 20.87 -10.45
CA PRO A 243 -0.69 20.30 -9.12
C PRO A 243 -0.01 18.92 -9.14
N GLY A 244 0.62 18.55 -8.02
CA GLY A 244 1.25 17.25 -7.86
C GLY A 244 2.51 17.30 -7.00
N VAL A 245 3.05 16.11 -6.72
CA VAL A 245 4.28 15.93 -5.95
C VAL A 245 5.49 16.52 -6.69
N VAL A 246 6.33 17.24 -5.98
CA VAL A 246 7.67 17.63 -6.44
C VAL A 246 8.71 16.74 -5.78
N VAL A 247 9.46 15.99 -6.58
CA VAL A 247 10.56 15.13 -6.13
C VAL A 247 11.88 15.71 -6.64
N ALA A 248 12.76 16.07 -5.72
CA ALA A 248 14.10 16.59 -6.02
C ALA A 248 15.16 15.71 -5.37
N ILE A 249 15.84 14.88 -6.15
CA ILE A 249 16.92 13.99 -5.70
C ILE A 249 18.09 14.17 -6.65
N ASP A 250 19.24 14.65 -6.17
CA ASP A 250 20.35 14.98 -7.07
C ASP A 250 21.00 13.76 -7.69
N HIS A 251 21.19 12.70 -6.90
CA HIS A 251 21.83 11.46 -7.34
C HIS A 251 20.97 10.25 -6.99
N VAL A 252 20.59 9.46 -7.98
CA VAL A 252 19.95 8.16 -7.78
C VAL A 252 20.96 7.07 -8.13
N ASN A 253 21.30 6.23 -7.16
CA ASN A 253 22.41 5.28 -7.24
C ASN A 253 21.93 3.84 -7.04
N GLY A 254 21.00 3.37 -7.88
CA GLY A 254 20.68 1.95 -7.97
C GLY A 254 21.84 1.15 -8.59
N ASP A 255 21.84 -0.16 -8.36
CA ASP A 255 22.85 -1.11 -8.82
C ASP A 255 22.29 -2.22 -9.74
N ALA A 256 20.98 -2.19 -10.01
CA ALA A 256 20.31 -3.13 -10.89
C ALA A 256 20.13 -2.60 -12.34
N PRO A 257 20.01 -3.50 -13.33
CA PRO A 257 19.49 -3.18 -14.66
C PRO A 257 18.07 -2.59 -14.60
N ALA A 258 17.64 -1.94 -15.69
CA ALA A 258 16.27 -1.46 -15.82
C ALA A 258 15.28 -2.65 -15.82
N PRO A 259 14.34 -2.76 -14.87
CA PRO A 259 13.31 -3.79 -14.90
C PRO A 259 12.27 -3.51 -15.98
N ASN A 260 11.58 -4.54 -16.49
CA ASN A 260 10.46 -4.35 -17.39
C ASN A 260 9.13 -4.62 -16.67
N LEU A 261 8.51 -3.52 -16.24
CA LEU A 261 7.28 -3.57 -15.47
C LEU A 261 6.05 -4.09 -16.25
N LEU A 262 6.14 -4.37 -17.55
CA LEU A 262 5.02 -4.97 -18.30
C LEU A 262 5.08 -6.50 -18.36
N ASN A 263 6.25 -7.10 -18.21
CA ASN A 263 6.44 -8.54 -18.38
C ASN A 263 7.13 -9.23 -17.19
N ASP A 264 7.56 -8.48 -16.19
CA ASP A 264 8.27 -9.03 -15.03
C ASP A 264 7.37 -9.31 -13.81
N VAL A 265 6.05 -9.18 -13.96
CA VAL A 265 5.10 -9.55 -12.89
C VAL A 265 5.17 -11.05 -12.61
N ARG A 266 5.22 -11.41 -11.33
CA ARG A 266 5.13 -12.79 -10.86
C ARG A 266 3.88 -13.00 -10.02
N ILE A 267 3.26 -14.17 -10.18
CA ILE A 267 2.21 -14.70 -9.30
C ILE A 267 2.52 -16.17 -9.00
N PHE A 268 1.94 -16.69 -7.93
CA PHE A 268 1.93 -18.12 -7.64
C PHE A 268 0.54 -18.68 -7.89
N GLY A 269 0.48 -19.96 -8.27
CA GLY A 269 -0.76 -20.72 -8.32
C GLY A 269 -0.57 -22.14 -7.82
N TYR A 270 -1.61 -22.70 -7.23
CA TYR A 270 -1.60 -24.09 -6.76
C TYR A 270 -2.14 -25.06 -7.82
N ASP A 271 -1.36 -26.07 -8.14
CA ASP A 271 -1.75 -27.21 -8.97
C ASP A 271 -2.09 -28.42 -8.08
N PRO A 272 -3.39 -28.74 -7.89
CA PRO A 272 -3.82 -29.87 -7.06
C PRO A 272 -3.52 -31.23 -7.71
N VAL A 273 -3.35 -31.29 -9.05
CA VAL A 273 -3.07 -32.56 -9.75
C VAL A 273 -1.64 -33.01 -9.48
N ALA A 274 -0.69 -32.07 -9.51
CA ALA A 274 0.71 -32.36 -9.21
C ALA A 274 1.12 -32.09 -7.74
N GLY A 275 0.19 -31.59 -6.92
CA GLY A 275 0.38 -31.29 -5.50
C GLY A 275 1.49 -30.26 -5.27
N GLN A 276 1.47 -29.16 -6.03
CA GLN A 276 2.58 -28.20 -6.03
C GLN A 276 2.15 -26.76 -6.25
N VAL A 277 2.90 -25.82 -5.66
CA VAL A 277 2.81 -24.39 -5.96
C VAL A 277 3.81 -24.06 -7.09
N VAL A 278 3.32 -23.41 -8.13
CA VAL A 278 4.08 -23.02 -9.32
C VAL A 278 4.12 -21.51 -9.42
N ARG A 279 5.28 -20.94 -9.76
CA ARG A 279 5.41 -19.52 -10.07
C ARG A 279 5.22 -19.27 -11.56
N PHE A 280 4.48 -18.23 -11.89
CA PHE A 280 4.24 -17.79 -13.27
C PHE A 280 4.79 -16.39 -13.49
N GLN A 281 5.38 -16.17 -14.66
CA GLN A 281 5.72 -14.86 -15.19
C GLN A 281 4.59 -14.39 -16.11
N LEU A 282 4.09 -13.17 -15.89
CA LEU A 282 3.00 -12.59 -16.67
C LEU A 282 3.52 -11.52 -17.62
N ASP A 283 3.05 -11.57 -18.87
CA ASP A 283 3.15 -10.50 -19.85
C ASP A 283 1.81 -9.78 -19.94
N LEU A 284 1.72 -8.62 -19.29
CA LEU A 284 0.53 -7.79 -19.24
C LEU A 284 0.23 -7.11 -20.58
N GLN A 285 1.22 -6.99 -21.47
CA GLN A 285 1.02 -6.41 -22.79
C GLN A 285 0.44 -7.44 -23.77
N ALA A 286 0.96 -8.67 -23.72
CA ALA A 286 0.47 -9.79 -24.52
C ALA A 286 -0.77 -10.48 -23.91
N ASN A 287 -1.11 -10.16 -22.65
CA ASN A 287 -2.15 -10.82 -21.87
C ASN A 287 -1.92 -12.33 -21.73
N THR A 288 -0.67 -12.73 -21.48
CA THR A 288 -0.28 -14.14 -21.36
C THR A 288 0.54 -14.38 -20.10
N GLY A 289 0.59 -15.63 -19.64
CA GLY A 289 1.45 -16.06 -18.55
C GLY A 289 2.14 -17.38 -18.89
N VAL A 290 3.37 -17.56 -18.41
CA VAL A 290 4.15 -18.79 -18.59
C VAL A 290 4.77 -19.21 -17.26
N VAL A 291 5.11 -20.49 -17.11
CA VAL A 291 5.84 -20.98 -15.93
C VAL A 291 7.18 -20.24 -15.84
N ASP A 292 7.47 -19.69 -14.67
CA ASP A 292 8.78 -19.08 -14.40
C ASP A 292 9.80 -20.18 -14.10
N THR A 293 10.65 -20.46 -15.09
CA THR A 293 11.66 -21.53 -15.01
C THR A 293 12.81 -21.22 -14.06
N SER A 294 12.92 -19.99 -13.57
CA SER A 294 13.91 -19.62 -12.55
C SER A 294 13.49 -20.05 -11.13
N PHE A 295 12.25 -20.51 -10.96
CA PHE A 295 11.71 -20.97 -9.68
C PHE A 295 11.36 -22.45 -9.74
N ALA A 296 11.90 -23.23 -8.80
CA ALA A 296 11.52 -24.63 -8.67
C ALA A 296 10.13 -24.72 -8.01
N PRO A 297 9.17 -25.48 -8.59
CA PRO A 297 7.87 -25.70 -7.96
C PRO A 297 8.00 -26.26 -6.54
N ILE A 298 7.20 -25.75 -5.61
CA ILE A 298 7.20 -26.19 -4.20
C ILE A 298 6.20 -27.33 -4.06
N LYS A 299 6.65 -28.48 -3.54
CA LYS A 299 5.76 -29.61 -3.25
C LYS A 299 4.98 -29.39 -1.96
N VAL A 300 3.66 -29.57 -2.02
CA VAL A 300 2.78 -29.51 -0.87
C VAL A 300 2.54 -30.93 -0.36
N ALA A 301 2.83 -31.17 0.92
CA ALA A 301 2.70 -32.48 1.52
C ALA A 301 1.25 -32.99 1.44
N GLY A 302 1.07 -34.24 1.01
CA GLY A 302 -0.25 -34.88 0.89
C GLY A 302 -1.07 -34.48 -0.35
N ALA A 303 -0.62 -33.50 -1.15
CA ALA A 303 -1.32 -32.99 -2.32
C ALA A 303 -2.83 -32.72 -2.07
N PRO A 304 -3.17 -31.89 -1.06
CA PRO A 304 -4.56 -31.59 -0.75
C PRO A 304 -5.28 -30.94 -1.94
N ALA A 305 -6.60 -31.10 -2.03
CA ALA A 305 -7.38 -30.54 -3.13
C ALA A 305 -7.39 -29.00 -3.11
N ASP A 306 -7.39 -28.43 -1.91
CA ASP A 306 -7.45 -26.98 -1.66
C ASP A 306 -6.24 -26.55 -0.82
N VAL A 307 -5.56 -25.52 -1.29
CA VAL A 307 -4.39 -24.89 -0.64
C VAL A 307 -4.50 -23.40 -0.86
N GLY A 308 -4.39 -22.65 0.24
CA GLY A 308 -4.30 -21.21 0.19
C GLY A 308 -2.89 -20.79 -0.21
N VAL A 309 -2.77 -19.91 -1.20
CA VAL A 309 -1.49 -19.39 -1.68
C VAL A 309 -1.53 -17.88 -1.68
N ALA A 310 -0.69 -17.26 -0.86
CA ALA A 310 -0.59 -15.80 -0.78
C ALA A 310 0.84 -15.34 -0.68
N LEU A 311 1.05 -14.06 -0.98
CA LEU A 311 2.22 -13.34 -0.52
C LEU A 311 1.98 -12.83 0.89
N GLY A 312 3.07 -12.55 1.61
CA GLY A 312 3.04 -11.96 2.94
C GLY A 312 4.34 -11.25 3.26
N ARG A 313 4.47 -10.81 4.51
CA ARG A 313 5.68 -10.17 5.03
C ARG A 313 6.15 -10.87 6.28
N ASP A 314 7.38 -11.39 6.24
CA ASP A 314 8.15 -11.67 7.45
C ASP A 314 9.00 -10.43 7.73
N ASN A 315 8.53 -9.58 8.64
CA ASN A 315 9.07 -8.25 8.86
C ASN A 315 9.06 -7.41 7.57
N GLN A 316 10.23 -7.17 6.96
CA GLN A 316 10.34 -6.47 5.67
C GLN A 316 10.43 -7.42 4.48
N ARG A 317 10.81 -8.69 4.70
CA ARG A 317 11.05 -9.67 3.64
C ARG A 317 9.73 -10.12 3.04
N GLN A 318 9.68 -10.15 1.71
CA GLN A 318 8.55 -10.72 0.98
C GLN A 318 8.61 -12.25 1.02
N VAL A 319 7.51 -12.86 1.46
CA VAL A 319 7.41 -14.31 1.62
C VAL A 319 6.20 -14.87 0.88
N LEU A 320 6.31 -16.12 0.47
CA LEU A 320 5.21 -16.95 -0.02
C LEU A 320 4.67 -17.76 1.16
N LEU A 321 3.35 -17.70 1.35
CA LEU A 321 2.59 -18.46 2.32
C LEU A 321 1.83 -19.58 1.59
N VAL A 322 1.95 -20.80 2.10
CA VAL A 322 1.26 -21.98 1.57
C VAL A 322 0.46 -22.63 2.72
N ASP A 323 -0.85 -22.41 2.74
CA ASP A 323 -1.76 -22.91 3.77
C ASP A 323 -2.42 -24.23 3.35
N SER A 324 -2.12 -25.28 4.10
CA SER A 324 -2.64 -26.64 3.87
C SER A 324 -3.91 -26.97 4.66
N GLY A 325 -4.52 -26.02 5.37
CA GLY A 325 -5.71 -26.27 6.21
C GLY A 325 -5.41 -26.48 7.70
N THR A 326 -4.14 -26.74 8.02
CA THR A 326 -3.65 -27.03 9.39
C THR A 326 -2.27 -26.46 9.67
N THR A 327 -1.49 -26.19 8.61
CA THR A 327 -0.14 -25.66 8.69
C THR A 327 0.07 -24.68 7.55
N VAL A 328 0.63 -23.52 7.87
CA VAL A 328 1.13 -22.56 6.90
C VAL A 328 2.64 -22.77 6.78
N SER A 329 3.10 -23.18 5.60
CA SER A 329 4.53 -23.23 5.26
C SER A 329 4.96 -21.91 4.64
N VAL A 330 6.11 -21.39 5.07
CA VAL A 330 6.61 -20.07 4.63
C VAL A 330 7.91 -20.23 3.85
N TYR A 331 7.96 -19.61 2.68
CA TYR A 331 9.11 -19.62 1.78
C TYR A 331 9.49 -18.20 1.38
N ASP A 332 10.76 -18.00 1.01
CA ASP A 332 11.15 -16.78 0.32
C ASP A 332 10.44 -16.71 -1.05
N ALA A 333 9.77 -15.59 -1.33
CA ALA A 333 8.99 -15.46 -2.57
C ALA A 333 9.89 -15.41 -3.83
N THR A 334 11.11 -14.89 -3.70
CA THR A 334 12.05 -14.73 -4.82
C THR A 334 12.79 -16.03 -5.11
N TYR A 335 13.24 -16.74 -4.08
CA TYR A 335 14.15 -17.89 -4.21
C TYR A 335 13.51 -19.24 -3.89
N GLY A 336 12.32 -19.27 -3.28
CA GLY A 336 11.63 -20.50 -2.90
C GLY A 336 12.29 -21.25 -1.74
N THR A 337 13.24 -20.61 -1.06
CA THR A 337 13.92 -21.20 0.11
C THR A 337 12.96 -21.29 1.29
N ALA A 338 12.90 -22.44 1.96
CA ALA A 338 12.04 -22.63 3.12
C ALA A 338 12.53 -21.80 4.30
N LEU A 339 11.62 -21.07 4.95
CA LEU A 339 11.91 -20.20 6.09
C LEU A 339 11.34 -20.73 7.41
N GLY A 340 10.33 -21.59 7.33
CA GLY A 340 9.71 -22.23 8.49
C GLY A 340 8.26 -22.55 8.22
N SER A 341 7.53 -22.86 9.29
CA SER A 341 6.10 -23.13 9.25
C SER A 341 5.48 -22.90 10.61
N PHE A 342 4.18 -22.67 10.65
CA PHE A 342 3.41 -22.59 11.89
C PHE A 342 2.04 -23.26 11.74
N SER A 343 1.51 -23.74 12.86
CA SER A 343 0.19 -24.38 12.92
C SER A 343 -0.94 -23.35 12.90
N VAL A 344 -2.03 -23.66 12.18
CA VAL A 344 -3.29 -22.91 12.19
C VAL A 344 -4.44 -23.82 12.64
N PRO A 345 -5.55 -23.28 13.18
CA PRO A 345 -6.72 -24.07 13.50
C PRO A 345 -7.24 -24.82 12.27
N ALA A 346 -7.73 -26.05 12.47
CA ALA A 346 -8.18 -26.89 11.37
C ALA A 346 -9.31 -26.22 10.55
N GLY A 347 -9.21 -26.30 9.23
CA GLY A 347 -10.21 -25.80 8.28
C GLY A 347 -9.98 -24.36 7.82
N PHE A 348 -8.94 -23.68 8.34
CA PHE A 348 -8.43 -22.46 7.72
C PHE A 348 -7.52 -22.86 6.56
N SER A 349 -8.01 -22.72 5.33
CA SER A 349 -7.31 -23.15 4.12
C SER A 349 -7.23 -22.06 3.05
N ASP A 350 -7.82 -20.88 3.30
CA ASP A 350 -7.64 -19.70 2.46
C ASP A 350 -6.65 -18.76 3.14
N VAL A 351 -5.77 -18.11 2.37
CA VAL A 351 -4.87 -17.08 2.89
C VAL A 351 -4.75 -15.94 1.89
N GLY A 352 -4.68 -14.71 2.38
CA GLY A 352 -4.38 -13.52 1.60
C GLY A 352 -3.77 -12.44 2.50
N SER A 353 -3.07 -11.47 1.93
CA SER A 353 -2.39 -10.44 2.73
C SER A 353 -2.56 -9.04 2.19
N THR A 354 -2.78 -8.12 3.12
CA THR A 354 -2.54 -6.69 2.89
C THR A 354 -1.07 -6.35 3.11
N ASP A 355 -0.67 -5.10 2.87
CA ASP A 355 0.69 -4.64 3.17
C ASP A 355 1.07 -4.72 4.67
N SER A 356 0.09 -4.89 5.56
CA SER A 356 0.29 -4.74 7.03
C SER A 356 -0.16 -5.94 7.85
N VAL A 357 -0.92 -6.86 7.27
CA VAL A 357 -1.46 -8.03 7.97
C VAL A 357 -1.86 -9.11 6.98
N THR A 358 -1.69 -10.36 7.40
CA THR A 358 -2.17 -11.55 6.70
C THR A 358 -3.50 -12.00 7.30
N VAL A 359 -4.40 -12.49 6.45
CA VAL A 359 -5.72 -13.00 6.82
C VAL A 359 -5.82 -14.44 6.36
N ILE A 360 -6.31 -15.30 7.23
CA ILE A 360 -6.70 -16.67 6.92
C ILE A 360 -8.23 -16.82 6.95
N GLY A 361 -8.77 -17.65 6.08
CA GLY A 361 -10.20 -17.89 5.92
C GLY A 361 -10.60 -19.35 6.15
N ASN A 362 -11.77 -19.53 6.78
CA ASN A 362 -12.42 -20.82 6.98
C ASN A 362 -13.85 -20.73 6.45
N THR A 363 -14.09 -21.36 5.30
CA THR A 363 -15.40 -21.37 4.63
C THR A 363 -16.47 -22.14 5.41
N THR A 364 -16.07 -23.21 6.12
CA THR A 364 -16.98 -24.05 6.92
C THR A 364 -17.49 -23.32 8.16
N ALA A 365 -16.58 -22.61 8.86
CA ALA A 365 -16.92 -21.78 10.00
C ALA A 365 -17.46 -20.40 9.59
N ASN A 366 -17.44 -20.08 8.29
CA ASN A 366 -17.79 -18.78 7.73
C ASN A 366 -17.05 -17.64 8.45
N GLN A 367 -15.73 -17.74 8.55
CA GLN A 367 -14.90 -16.87 9.40
C GLN A 367 -13.59 -16.46 8.73
N LEU A 368 -13.16 -15.23 8.99
CA LEU A 368 -11.81 -14.73 8.70
C LEU A 368 -11.07 -14.41 10.00
N GLN A 369 -9.76 -14.63 10.02
CA GLN A 369 -8.90 -14.32 11.15
C GLN A 369 -7.60 -13.64 10.68
N MET A 370 -7.15 -12.61 11.41
CA MET A 370 -5.85 -11.98 11.15
C MET A 370 -4.71 -12.72 11.86
N LEU A 371 -3.53 -12.70 11.26
CA LEU A 371 -2.29 -13.18 11.87
C LEU A 371 -1.10 -12.27 11.54
N ASP A 372 -0.11 -12.32 12.41
CA ASP A 372 1.24 -11.77 12.19
C ASP A 372 2.17 -12.92 11.80
N VAL A 373 2.70 -12.89 10.58
CA VAL A 373 3.54 -13.98 10.02
C VAL A 373 4.84 -14.14 10.81
N ALA A 374 5.52 -13.05 11.15
CA ALA A 374 6.80 -13.09 11.84
C ALA A 374 6.63 -13.62 13.27
N ALA A 375 5.61 -13.14 13.98
CA ALA A 375 5.30 -13.63 15.32
C ALA A 375 4.83 -15.10 15.30
N SER A 376 4.06 -15.50 14.29
CA SER A 376 3.59 -16.89 14.14
C SER A 376 4.73 -17.86 13.83
N LEU A 377 5.68 -17.46 12.97
CA LEU A 377 6.90 -18.22 12.70
C LEU A 377 7.74 -18.42 13.95
N ALA A 378 7.92 -17.38 14.76
CA ALA A 378 8.67 -17.45 16.00
C ALA A 378 7.99 -18.35 17.05
N ALA A 379 6.66 -18.37 17.09
CA ALA A 379 5.89 -19.17 18.04
C ALA A 379 5.63 -20.61 17.58
N GLY A 380 5.74 -20.91 16.28
CA GLY A 380 5.34 -22.20 15.69
C GLY A 380 3.83 -22.44 15.63
N THR A 381 3.03 -21.44 15.99
CA THR A 381 1.56 -21.45 15.94
C THR A 381 1.05 -20.07 15.58
N VAL A 382 -0.19 -19.98 15.10
CA VAL A 382 -0.80 -18.71 14.72
C VAL A 382 -0.79 -17.71 15.89
N VAL A 383 -0.25 -16.52 15.62
CA VAL A 383 -0.26 -15.39 16.55
C VAL A 383 -1.03 -14.25 15.90
N GLN A 384 -2.03 -13.73 16.62
CA GLN A 384 -2.79 -12.58 16.15
C GLN A 384 -1.96 -11.29 16.27
N PRO A 385 -2.22 -10.28 15.41
CA PRO A 385 -1.60 -8.97 15.55
C PRO A 385 -1.92 -8.32 16.91
N VAL A 386 -1.12 -7.31 17.26
CA VAL A 386 -1.32 -6.51 18.48
C VAL A 386 -2.76 -5.97 18.56
N GLY A 387 -3.34 -6.00 19.76
CA GLY A 387 -4.74 -5.65 19.99
C GLY A 387 -5.70 -6.83 19.91
N ASN A 388 -5.22 -8.02 19.52
CA ASN A 388 -5.98 -9.27 19.50
C ASN A 388 -7.35 -9.12 18.81
N PRO A 389 -7.35 -8.76 17.51
CA PRO A 389 -8.58 -8.48 16.77
C PRO A 389 -9.52 -9.68 16.81
N ALA A 390 -10.80 -9.43 17.09
CA ALA A 390 -11.81 -10.47 17.01
C ALA A 390 -11.89 -11.04 15.58
N PRO A 391 -12.08 -12.37 15.43
CA PRO A 391 -12.37 -12.96 14.13
C PRO A 391 -13.60 -12.32 13.50
N TYR A 392 -13.62 -12.26 12.17
CA TYR A 392 -14.73 -11.70 11.41
C TYR A 392 -15.67 -12.79 10.94
N THR A 393 -16.96 -12.57 11.15
CA THR A 393 -18.04 -13.36 10.57
C THR A 393 -18.78 -12.46 9.57
N PRO A 394 -18.98 -12.90 8.32
CA PRO A 394 -19.78 -12.16 7.35
C PRO A 394 -21.18 -11.83 7.87
N PRO A 395 -21.79 -10.72 7.39
CA PRO A 395 -23.18 -10.40 7.71
C PRO A 395 -24.13 -11.57 7.40
N SER A 396 -25.23 -11.65 8.17
CA SER A 396 -26.23 -12.70 7.99
C SER A 396 -26.71 -12.79 6.53
N GLY A 397 -26.75 -14.01 5.99
CA GLY A 397 -27.13 -14.28 4.60
C GLY A 397 -25.97 -14.32 3.60
N LEU A 398 -24.74 -14.00 4.03
CA LEU A 398 -23.52 -14.19 3.25
C LEU A 398 -22.75 -15.42 3.76
N SER A 399 -22.28 -16.25 2.82
CA SER A 399 -21.38 -17.37 3.11
C SER A 399 -20.10 -17.25 2.30
N LEU A 400 -18.94 -17.42 2.94
CA LEU A 400 -17.64 -17.50 2.27
C LEU A 400 -17.60 -18.72 1.34
N LEU A 401 -17.06 -18.53 0.14
CA LEU A 401 -16.86 -19.61 -0.84
C LEU A 401 -15.40 -20.04 -0.96
N GLY A 402 -14.47 -19.25 -0.43
CA GLY A 402 -13.03 -19.46 -0.54
C GLY A 402 -12.37 -18.35 -1.35
N GLY A 403 -11.04 -18.40 -1.41
CA GLY A 403 -10.20 -17.38 -2.01
C GLY A 403 -10.17 -16.12 -1.14
N VAL A 404 -8.97 -15.74 -0.69
CA VAL A 404 -8.73 -14.50 0.03
C VAL A 404 -7.53 -13.84 -0.60
N THR A 405 -7.65 -12.58 -1.00
CA THR A 405 -6.53 -11.85 -1.60
C THR A 405 -6.50 -10.43 -1.06
N GLY A 406 -5.31 -9.87 -0.88
CA GLY A 406 -5.15 -8.43 -0.72
C GLY A 406 -4.82 -7.72 -2.02
N LEU A 407 -4.85 -6.40 -1.96
CA LEU A 407 -4.37 -5.53 -3.04
C LEU A 407 -3.27 -4.62 -2.48
N PRO A 408 -2.15 -4.44 -3.22
CA PRO A 408 -1.11 -3.49 -2.84
C PRO A 408 -1.68 -2.09 -2.57
N GLY A 409 -1.23 -1.45 -1.50
CA GLY A 409 -1.72 -0.13 -1.08
C GLY A 409 -3.15 -0.11 -0.56
N SER A 410 -3.73 -1.26 -0.25
CA SER A 410 -5.03 -1.38 0.41
C SER A 410 -4.88 -1.97 1.81
N ASN A 411 -5.76 -1.55 2.73
CA ASN A 411 -5.96 -2.19 4.02
C ASN A 411 -7.18 -3.14 3.98
N GLN A 412 -7.52 -3.66 2.81
CA GLN A 412 -8.70 -4.49 2.59
C GLN A 412 -8.28 -5.83 1.99
N VAL A 413 -9.01 -6.87 2.39
CA VAL A 413 -8.99 -8.19 1.75
C VAL A 413 -10.30 -8.43 1.02
N TYR A 414 -10.21 -9.21 -0.04
CA TYR A 414 -11.31 -9.55 -0.93
C TYR A 414 -11.50 -11.05 -0.95
N THR A 415 -12.75 -11.49 -0.92
CA THR A 415 -13.10 -12.92 -0.91
C THR A 415 -14.41 -13.16 -1.66
N SER A 416 -14.54 -14.35 -2.24
CA SER A 416 -15.76 -14.77 -2.93
C SER A 416 -16.83 -15.20 -1.92
N VAL A 417 -18.07 -14.80 -2.17
CA VAL A 417 -19.21 -15.09 -1.30
C VAL A 417 -20.45 -15.53 -2.07
N ALA A 418 -21.29 -16.31 -1.41
CA ALA A 418 -22.65 -16.63 -1.82
C ALA A 418 -23.65 -15.81 -1.03
N ALA A 419 -24.62 -15.21 -1.74
CA ALA A 419 -25.81 -14.59 -1.14
C ALA A 419 -26.96 -14.52 -2.15
N PRO A 420 -28.22 -14.39 -1.68
CA PRO A 420 -29.38 -14.09 -2.52
C PRO A 420 -29.41 -12.59 -2.90
N PHE A 421 -28.49 -12.17 -3.75
CA PHE A 421 -28.39 -10.79 -4.25
C PHE A 421 -29.61 -10.39 -5.09
N ASN A 422 -30.19 -11.33 -5.85
CA ASN A 422 -31.39 -11.06 -6.64
C ASN A 422 -32.63 -11.10 -5.75
N SER A 423 -33.19 -9.94 -5.42
CA SER A 423 -34.44 -9.84 -4.65
C SER A 423 -35.64 -10.56 -5.28
N LEU A 424 -35.63 -10.81 -6.59
CA LEU A 424 -36.69 -11.56 -7.29
C LEU A 424 -36.49 -13.08 -7.24
N GLN A 425 -35.29 -13.56 -6.85
CA GLN A 425 -34.96 -14.97 -6.66
C GLN A 425 -34.30 -15.18 -5.28
N PRO A 426 -35.02 -14.92 -4.18
CA PRO A 426 -34.44 -14.89 -2.84
C PRO A 426 -34.00 -16.26 -2.31
N LEU A 427 -34.33 -17.34 -3.02
CA LEU A 427 -33.98 -18.72 -2.67
C LEU A 427 -32.74 -19.24 -3.43
N GLU A 428 -32.25 -18.49 -4.41
CA GLU A 428 -31.07 -18.86 -5.17
C GLU A 428 -29.86 -18.09 -4.64
N ASN A 429 -28.77 -18.80 -4.35
CA ASN A 429 -27.50 -18.15 -4.04
C ASN A 429 -26.81 -17.73 -5.33
N GLN A 430 -26.36 -16.49 -5.37
CA GLN A 430 -25.57 -15.95 -6.47
C GLN A 430 -24.17 -15.57 -6.00
N LEU A 431 -23.21 -15.66 -6.91
CA LEU A 431 -21.84 -15.29 -6.68
C LEU A 431 -21.74 -13.78 -6.46
N GLY A 432 -20.93 -13.40 -5.48
CA GLY A 432 -20.51 -12.04 -5.25
C GLY A 432 -19.12 -11.98 -4.63
N TYR A 433 -18.66 -10.76 -4.39
CA TYR A 433 -17.43 -10.48 -3.69
C TYR A 433 -17.72 -9.68 -2.44
N LEU A 434 -17.00 -10.03 -1.39
CA LEU A 434 -16.99 -9.35 -0.11
C LEU A 434 -15.63 -8.67 0.05
N ASN A 435 -15.68 -7.40 0.41
CA ASN A 435 -14.54 -6.57 0.74
C ASN A 435 -14.57 -6.27 2.23
N VAL A 436 -13.50 -6.63 2.93
CA VAL A 436 -13.35 -6.48 4.38
C VAL A 436 -12.10 -5.66 4.66
N SER A 437 -12.27 -4.53 5.36
CA SER A 437 -11.13 -3.77 5.88
C SER A 437 -10.49 -4.50 7.06
N THR A 438 -9.17 -4.41 7.18
CA THR A 438 -8.39 -5.04 8.25
C THR A 438 -7.90 -4.05 9.30
N THR A 439 -8.13 -2.75 9.11
CA THR A 439 -7.77 -1.72 10.09
C THR A 439 -8.85 -0.66 10.21
N THR A 440 -9.02 -0.13 11.42
CA THR A 440 -9.85 1.03 11.69
C THR A 440 -9.01 2.14 12.32
N SER A 441 -9.41 3.39 12.10
CA SER A 441 -8.73 4.55 12.67
C SER A 441 -9.54 5.15 13.82
N VAL A 442 -8.90 5.32 14.97
CA VAL A 442 -9.51 5.93 16.16
C VAL A 442 -8.88 7.31 16.41
N PRO A 443 -9.68 8.38 16.52
CA PRO A 443 -9.15 9.71 16.81
C PRO A 443 -8.61 9.80 18.24
N LEU A 444 -7.46 10.46 18.39
CA LEU A 444 -6.84 10.77 19.68
C LEU A 444 -7.10 12.23 20.05
N GLU A 445 -7.07 12.55 21.34
CA GLU A 445 -7.29 13.92 21.86
C GLU A 445 -6.29 14.94 21.28
N ASN A 446 -5.08 14.48 20.95
CA ASN A 446 -4.02 15.31 20.36
C ASN A 446 -4.20 15.57 18.85
N GLY A 447 -5.22 14.99 18.22
CA GLY A 447 -5.52 15.12 16.79
C GLY A 447 -4.95 14.08 15.85
N SER A 448 -4.05 13.21 16.32
CA SER A 448 -3.59 12.05 15.56
C SER A 448 -4.69 10.98 15.48
N LEU A 449 -4.48 9.99 14.62
CA LEU A 449 -5.26 8.75 14.62
C LEU A 449 -4.39 7.62 15.18
N SER A 450 -4.99 6.72 15.94
CA SER A 450 -4.43 5.41 16.23
C SER A 450 -5.03 4.40 15.26
N LEU A 451 -4.18 3.65 14.57
CA LEU A 451 -4.61 2.50 13.78
C LEU A 451 -4.77 1.29 14.68
N LEU A 452 -5.93 0.67 14.61
CA LEU A 452 -6.22 -0.59 15.27
C LEU A 452 -6.50 -1.65 14.22
N TYR A 453 -5.94 -2.84 14.40
CA TYR A 453 -6.35 -4.01 13.65
C TYR A 453 -7.77 -4.38 14.06
N SER A 454 -8.69 -4.34 13.09
CA SER A 454 -10.09 -4.67 13.30
C SER A 454 -10.73 -4.93 11.95
N PHE A 455 -11.56 -5.96 11.88
CA PHE A 455 -12.35 -6.20 10.69
C PHE A 455 -13.57 -5.28 10.60
N SER A 456 -13.91 -4.86 9.39
CA SER A 456 -15.21 -4.25 9.09
C SER A 456 -15.61 -4.47 7.64
N THR A 457 -16.88 -4.78 7.38
CA THR A 457 -17.42 -4.88 6.02
C THR A 457 -17.37 -3.51 5.33
N VAL A 458 -16.67 -3.43 4.19
CA VAL A 458 -16.61 -2.21 3.37
C VAL A 458 -17.64 -2.29 2.25
N GLN A 459 -17.68 -3.41 1.55
CA GLN A 459 -18.56 -3.60 0.41
C GLN A 459 -18.97 -5.07 0.28
N GLN A 460 -20.21 -5.29 -0.12
CA GLN A 460 -20.70 -6.57 -0.62
C GLN A 460 -21.34 -6.31 -1.98
N LYS A 461 -20.92 -7.04 -3.01
CA LYS A 461 -21.39 -6.79 -4.36
C LYS A 461 -21.60 -8.09 -5.12
N ALA A 462 -22.76 -8.21 -5.75
CA ALA A 462 -23.04 -9.32 -6.66
C ALA A 462 -22.09 -9.29 -7.85
N PHE A 463 -21.63 -10.47 -8.26
CA PHE A 463 -20.94 -10.62 -9.53
C PHE A 463 -21.98 -10.81 -10.63
N THR A 464 -21.93 -9.95 -11.64
CA THR A 464 -22.84 -10.01 -12.79
C THR A 464 -22.07 -10.13 -14.08
N GLN A 465 -22.43 -11.09 -14.93
CA GLN A 465 -21.86 -11.26 -16.26
C GLN A 465 -22.87 -10.78 -17.30
N GLY A 466 -22.51 -9.75 -18.08
CA GLY A 466 -23.42 -9.15 -19.05
C GLY A 466 -24.70 -8.58 -18.43
N GLY A 467 -24.64 -8.17 -17.16
CA GLY A 467 -25.79 -7.66 -16.40
C GLY A 467 -26.64 -8.74 -15.71
N ASN A 468 -26.34 -10.02 -15.91
CA ASN A 468 -27.06 -11.13 -15.27
C ASN A 468 -26.32 -11.64 -14.04
N TYR A 469 -27.05 -11.98 -12.99
CA TYR A 469 -26.48 -12.65 -11.82
C TYR A 469 -25.94 -14.03 -12.19
N VAL A 470 -24.82 -14.40 -11.57
CA VAL A 470 -24.22 -15.73 -11.73
C VAL A 470 -24.71 -16.64 -10.60
N ALA A 471 -25.55 -17.62 -10.93
CA ALA A 471 -26.02 -18.60 -9.96
C ALA A 471 -24.88 -19.53 -9.52
N ILE A 472 -24.88 -19.90 -8.24
CA ILE A 472 -23.97 -20.91 -7.70
C ILE A 472 -24.70 -22.25 -7.70
N PRO A 473 -24.20 -23.28 -8.41
CA PRO A 473 -24.84 -24.60 -8.42
C PRO A 473 -24.99 -25.17 -7.01
N ALA A 474 -26.14 -25.77 -6.71
CA ALA A 474 -26.36 -26.44 -5.44
C ALA A 474 -25.34 -27.58 -5.27
N GLY A 475 -24.54 -27.51 -4.18
CA GLY A 475 -23.66 -28.60 -3.77
C GLY A 475 -22.24 -28.59 -4.34
N ASN A 476 -21.81 -27.57 -5.09
CA ASN A 476 -20.38 -27.42 -5.41
C ASN A 476 -19.94 -25.95 -5.63
N PRO A 477 -19.48 -25.25 -4.58
CA PRO A 477 -18.95 -23.90 -4.73
C PRO A 477 -17.63 -23.84 -5.54
N ASN A 478 -16.93 -24.97 -5.71
CA ASN A 478 -15.59 -25.03 -6.31
C ASN A 478 -15.57 -24.87 -7.84
N GLN A 479 -16.73 -24.65 -8.47
CA GLN A 479 -16.83 -24.42 -9.93
C GLN A 479 -16.97 -22.93 -10.31
N THR A 480 -17.07 -22.02 -9.35
CA THR A 480 -17.27 -20.59 -9.60
C THR A 480 -16.37 -19.74 -8.71
N ALA A 481 -15.32 -19.15 -9.29
CA ALA A 481 -14.52 -18.05 -8.73
C ALA A 481 -13.92 -18.24 -7.32
N VAL A 482 -13.51 -19.46 -6.95
CA VAL A 482 -12.82 -19.72 -5.66
C VAL A 482 -11.32 -19.39 -5.69
N SER A 483 -10.73 -19.34 -6.88
CA SER A 483 -9.32 -19.00 -7.08
C SER A 483 -9.21 -17.49 -7.30
N VAL A 484 -8.92 -16.76 -6.23
CA VAL A 484 -8.87 -15.29 -6.22
C VAL A 484 -7.50 -14.84 -5.76
N GLY A 485 -6.75 -14.22 -6.67
CA GLY A 485 -5.50 -13.52 -6.39
C GLY A 485 -5.60 -12.05 -6.77
N SER A 486 -4.45 -11.40 -6.93
CA SER A 486 -4.40 -10.04 -7.47
C SER A 486 -3.22 -9.83 -8.41
N VAL A 487 -3.46 -9.02 -9.43
CA VAL A 487 -2.42 -8.56 -10.38
C VAL A 487 -2.42 -7.05 -10.37
N ASP A 488 -1.33 -6.46 -9.88
CA ASP A 488 -1.23 -5.05 -9.53
C ASP A 488 -2.48 -4.62 -8.72
N ARG A 489 -3.32 -3.71 -9.22
CA ARG A 489 -4.56 -3.28 -8.51
C ARG A 489 -5.85 -3.92 -9.01
N SER A 490 -5.72 -5.05 -9.68
CA SER A 490 -6.88 -5.76 -10.22
C SER A 490 -7.08 -7.04 -9.43
N LEU A 491 -8.34 -7.31 -9.07
CA LEU A 491 -8.73 -8.63 -8.59
C LEU A 491 -8.57 -9.62 -9.73
N ALA A 492 -7.85 -10.70 -9.48
CA ALA A 492 -7.50 -11.70 -10.46
C ALA A 492 -8.26 -12.99 -10.16
N VAL A 493 -9.23 -13.32 -11.01
CA VAL A 493 -10.13 -14.46 -10.80
C VAL A 493 -9.86 -15.50 -11.87
N ASN A 494 -9.39 -16.67 -11.48
CA ASN A 494 -9.18 -17.75 -12.44
C ASN A 494 -10.52 -18.38 -12.83
N THR A 495 -10.79 -18.47 -14.12
CA THR A 495 -11.91 -19.31 -14.58
C THR A 495 -11.53 -20.77 -14.42
N VAL A 496 -12.29 -21.47 -13.58
CA VAL A 496 -12.16 -22.91 -13.34
C VAL A 496 -13.22 -23.63 -14.14
N GLY A 497 -12.87 -24.70 -14.87
CA GLY A 497 -13.91 -25.54 -15.44
C GLY A 497 -13.51 -26.42 -16.61
N LYS A 498 -14.55 -27.02 -17.19
CA LYS A 498 -14.47 -27.82 -18.41
C LYS A 498 -15.34 -27.15 -19.48
N ASN A 499 -14.86 -27.13 -20.72
CA ASN A 499 -15.68 -26.70 -21.84
C ASN A 499 -16.82 -27.71 -22.09
N SER A 500 -17.68 -27.42 -23.07
CA SER A 500 -18.82 -28.28 -23.43
C SER A 500 -18.43 -29.69 -23.88
N SER A 501 -17.16 -29.95 -24.23
CA SER A 501 -16.65 -31.29 -24.55
C SER A 501 -16.05 -32.03 -23.36
N GLY A 502 -16.08 -31.43 -22.16
CA GLY A 502 -15.52 -32.02 -20.93
C GLY A 502 -14.01 -31.86 -20.79
N ALA A 503 -13.34 -31.16 -21.73
CA ALA A 503 -11.92 -30.85 -21.65
C ALA A 503 -11.69 -29.65 -20.72
N ALA A 504 -10.56 -29.65 -20.00
CA ALA A 504 -10.19 -28.51 -19.16
C ALA A 504 -10.11 -27.22 -19.99
N VAL A 505 -10.69 -26.14 -19.47
CA VAL A 505 -10.50 -24.81 -20.05
C VAL A 505 -9.10 -24.32 -19.65
N PRO A 506 -8.36 -23.61 -20.52
CA PRO A 506 -7.10 -22.98 -20.13
C PRO A 506 -7.31 -22.07 -18.91
N ASN A 507 -6.29 -21.99 -18.05
CA ASN A 507 -6.27 -21.04 -16.93
C ASN A 507 -6.38 -19.60 -17.48
N THR A 508 -7.58 -19.05 -17.44
CA THR A 508 -7.89 -17.71 -17.92
C THR A 508 -8.19 -16.85 -16.71
N VAL A 509 -7.24 -16.01 -16.34
CA VAL A 509 -7.33 -15.12 -15.19
C VAL A 509 -7.99 -13.83 -15.63
N GLN A 510 -9.25 -13.65 -15.23
CA GLN A 510 -9.99 -12.43 -15.53
C GLN A 510 -9.65 -11.35 -14.50
N LEU A 511 -9.27 -10.17 -14.99
CA LEU A 511 -8.97 -9.01 -14.15
C LEU A 511 -10.21 -8.12 -13.97
N TYR A 512 -10.44 -7.69 -12.73
CA TYR A 512 -11.56 -6.81 -12.37
C TYR A 512 -11.10 -5.61 -11.54
N GLY A 513 -11.78 -4.48 -11.72
CA GLY A 513 -11.66 -3.34 -10.80
C GLY A 513 -12.17 -3.69 -9.39
N GLN A 514 -11.47 -3.24 -8.36
CA GLN A 514 -11.70 -3.68 -6.98
C GLN A 514 -13.02 -3.19 -6.33
N VAL A 515 -13.60 -2.08 -6.79
CA VAL A 515 -14.89 -1.55 -6.28
C VAL A 515 -15.99 -1.72 -7.34
N SER A 516 -15.66 -1.37 -8.58
CA SER A 516 -16.56 -1.41 -9.71
C SER A 516 -16.85 -2.84 -10.20
N LEU A 517 -15.95 -3.79 -9.96
CA LEU A 517 -15.95 -5.13 -10.58
C LEU A 517 -16.05 -5.07 -12.11
N THR A 518 -15.68 -3.95 -12.73
CA THR A 518 -15.66 -3.87 -14.20
C THR A 518 -14.50 -4.68 -14.73
N SER A 519 -14.75 -5.47 -15.78
CA SER A 519 -13.72 -6.26 -16.43
C SER A 519 -12.62 -5.37 -17.03
N ARG A 520 -11.36 -5.71 -16.76
CA ARG A 520 -10.14 -5.07 -17.28
C ARG A 520 -9.44 -5.90 -18.36
N GLY A 521 -9.97 -7.09 -18.67
CA GLY A 521 -9.40 -8.03 -19.63
C GLY A 521 -8.87 -9.32 -18.98
N PRO A 522 -8.69 -10.40 -19.76
CA PRO A 522 -8.13 -11.65 -19.28
C PRO A 522 -6.61 -11.72 -19.45
N ILE A 523 -5.97 -12.60 -18.66
CA ILE A 523 -4.61 -13.11 -18.87
C ILE A 523 -4.69 -14.62 -19.03
N VAL A 524 -4.14 -15.17 -20.10
CA VAL A 524 -4.12 -16.62 -20.34
C VAL A 524 -2.80 -17.22 -19.84
N ILE A 525 -2.86 -18.03 -18.80
CA ILE A 525 -1.70 -18.75 -18.27
C ILE A 525 -1.54 -20.05 -19.06
N ASN A 526 -0.43 -20.17 -19.79
CA ASN A 526 -0.05 -21.37 -20.51
C ASN A 526 0.47 -22.43 -19.54
N TYR A 527 -0.48 -23.15 -18.93
CA TYR A 527 -0.22 -24.24 -18.00
C TYR A 527 -1.32 -25.32 -18.14
N PRO A 528 -0.94 -26.62 -18.24
CA PRO A 528 -1.90 -27.67 -18.62
C PRO A 528 -2.87 -28.07 -17.51
N ASN A 529 -2.48 -27.93 -16.25
CA ASN A 529 -3.32 -28.31 -15.11
C ASN A 529 -4.13 -27.10 -14.61
N GLN A 530 -5.35 -27.33 -14.16
CA GLN A 530 -6.19 -26.29 -13.60
C GLN A 530 -5.63 -25.81 -12.25
N LEU A 531 -5.50 -24.50 -12.08
CA LEU A 531 -5.09 -23.91 -10.80
C LEU A 531 -6.31 -23.68 -9.90
N THR A 532 -6.20 -24.03 -8.62
CA THR A 532 -7.28 -23.89 -7.63
C THR A 532 -7.13 -22.68 -6.71
N ASP A 533 -5.95 -22.08 -6.65
CA ASP A 533 -5.73 -20.79 -5.96
C ASP A 533 -4.64 -19.95 -6.64
N LEU A 534 -4.64 -18.64 -6.39
CA LEU A 534 -3.70 -17.66 -6.94
C LEU A 534 -3.25 -16.68 -5.86
N SER A 535 -1.96 -16.36 -5.82
CA SER A 535 -1.43 -15.32 -4.93
C SER A 535 -1.67 -13.91 -5.45
N GLU A 536 -1.38 -12.93 -4.59
CA GLU A 536 -1.07 -11.56 -5.03
C GLU A 536 0.18 -11.53 -5.93
N SER A 537 0.27 -10.51 -6.78
CA SER A 537 1.41 -10.33 -7.66
C SER A 537 2.57 -9.58 -7.02
N PHE A 538 3.79 -9.86 -7.45
CA PHE A 538 5.00 -9.16 -7.03
C PHE A 538 6.05 -9.06 -8.14
N ARG A 539 7.14 -8.33 -7.85
CA ARG A 539 8.19 -7.96 -8.80
C ARG A 539 9.58 -8.14 -8.16
N PRO A 540 10.16 -9.36 -8.23
CA PRO A 540 11.48 -9.63 -7.63
C PRO A 540 12.62 -8.88 -8.34
N ASP A 541 12.42 -8.48 -9.59
CA ASP A 541 13.31 -7.69 -10.45
C ASP A 541 13.54 -6.25 -9.95
N LEU A 542 12.74 -5.77 -9.00
CA LEU A 542 12.95 -4.46 -8.37
C LEU A 542 14.18 -4.44 -7.46
N ALA A 543 14.69 -5.59 -7.02
CA ALA A 543 15.87 -5.67 -6.18
C ALA A 543 17.07 -4.95 -6.83
N GLY A 544 17.75 -4.11 -6.05
CA GLY A 544 18.89 -3.29 -6.43
C GLY A 544 18.52 -1.93 -7.06
N THR A 545 17.25 -1.72 -7.43
CA THR A 545 16.78 -0.44 -7.95
C THR A 545 16.58 0.59 -6.84
N VAL A 546 16.45 1.86 -7.22
CA VAL A 546 15.83 2.89 -6.38
C VAL A 546 14.40 3.06 -6.86
N LEU A 547 13.46 2.65 -6.03
CA LEU A 547 12.04 2.73 -6.33
C LEU A 547 11.47 4.07 -5.86
N ILE A 548 10.85 4.81 -6.77
CA ILE A 548 9.98 5.95 -6.49
C ILE A 548 8.59 5.58 -7.02
N ASP A 549 7.68 5.30 -6.11
CA ASP A 549 6.28 5.01 -6.42
C ASP A 549 5.42 6.18 -5.93
N VAL A 550 4.58 6.71 -6.81
CA VAL A 550 3.73 7.85 -6.51
C VAL A 550 2.28 7.56 -6.88
N GLN A 551 1.46 7.70 -5.86
CA GLN A 551 0.01 7.60 -5.89
C GLN A 551 -0.57 9.00 -6.13
N GLY A 552 -0.84 9.36 -7.38
CA GLY A 552 -1.38 10.68 -7.74
C GLY A 552 -0.61 11.37 -8.86
N ASN A 553 -0.63 12.70 -8.88
CA ASN A 553 0.11 13.48 -9.89
C ASN A 553 1.51 13.79 -9.41
N ILE A 554 2.45 13.84 -10.36
CA ILE A 554 3.77 14.39 -10.16
C ILE A 554 3.90 15.66 -10.98
N GLN A 555 4.13 16.77 -10.30
CA GLN A 555 4.45 18.03 -10.95
C GLN A 555 5.83 17.96 -11.61
N SER A 556 6.84 17.43 -10.89
CA SER A 556 8.13 17.11 -11.47
C SER A 556 9.00 16.19 -10.63
N VAL A 557 9.77 15.33 -11.30
CA VAL A 557 10.95 14.63 -10.74
C VAL A 557 12.21 15.23 -11.35
N ARG A 558 13.15 15.68 -10.52
CA ARG A 558 14.38 16.35 -10.98
C ARG A 558 15.61 15.90 -10.23
N GLY A 559 16.72 15.82 -10.96
CA GLY A 559 18.04 15.51 -10.42
C GLY A 559 19.19 15.81 -11.37
N THR A 560 20.40 15.43 -10.96
CA THR A 560 21.60 15.53 -11.78
C THR A 560 21.79 14.24 -12.56
N ASP A 561 21.85 13.11 -11.86
CA ASP A 561 22.06 11.78 -12.44
C ASP A 561 21.17 10.73 -11.77
N ALA A 562 20.82 9.71 -12.56
CA ALA A 562 20.08 8.55 -12.09
C ALA A 562 20.58 7.27 -12.76
N ASN A 563 20.98 6.29 -11.95
CA ASN A 563 21.22 4.93 -12.37
C ASN A 563 20.27 3.99 -11.59
N GLY A 564 19.67 3.00 -12.25
CA GLY A 564 18.81 2.04 -11.55
C GLY A 564 17.52 2.64 -10.99
N LEU A 565 17.00 3.74 -11.56
CA LEU A 565 15.75 4.37 -11.09
C LEU A 565 14.53 3.62 -11.65
N VAL A 566 13.62 3.23 -10.77
CA VAL A 566 12.25 2.84 -11.14
C VAL A 566 11.31 3.93 -10.67
N LEU A 567 10.71 4.66 -11.60
CA LEU A 567 9.70 5.67 -11.33
C LEU A 567 8.34 5.16 -11.80
N ASN A 568 7.49 4.77 -10.86
CA ASN A 568 6.11 4.39 -11.13
C ASN A 568 5.16 5.49 -10.68
N ASN A 569 4.25 5.94 -11.55
CA ASN A 569 3.31 7.01 -11.24
C ASN A 569 1.90 6.66 -11.72
N ALA A 570 0.98 6.46 -10.76
CA ALA A 570 -0.44 6.14 -10.97
C ALA A 570 -1.29 7.33 -11.43
N GLY A 571 -0.68 8.36 -12.05
CA GLY A 571 -1.37 9.56 -12.50
C GLY A 571 -0.55 10.35 -13.51
N ASN A 572 -0.82 11.66 -13.64
CA ASN A 572 -0.08 12.49 -14.58
C ASN A 572 1.37 12.70 -14.10
N LEU A 573 2.33 12.31 -14.93
CA LEU A 573 3.74 12.60 -14.72
C LEU A 573 4.14 13.79 -15.60
N ASN A 574 4.09 15.00 -15.05
CA ASN A 574 4.25 16.21 -15.84
C ASN A 574 5.68 16.42 -16.37
N LEU A 575 6.70 16.34 -15.53
CA LEU A 575 8.11 16.55 -15.94
C LEU A 575 9.06 15.57 -15.27
N VAL A 576 9.87 14.88 -16.08
CA VAL A 576 11.09 14.20 -15.60
C VAL A 576 12.31 14.92 -16.15
N SER A 577 13.23 15.37 -15.29
CA SER A 577 14.42 16.10 -15.71
C SER A 577 15.70 15.63 -15.03
N PHE A 578 16.64 15.10 -15.82
CA PHE A 578 17.97 14.69 -15.36
C PHE A 578 19.03 15.06 -16.39
N ARG A 579 20.29 15.28 -15.97
CA ARG A 579 21.39 15.44 -16.95
C ARG A 579 21.78 14.10 -17.55
N ARG A 580 21.80 13.03 -16.75
CA ARG A 580 22.17 11.68 -17.19
C ARG A 580 21.23 10.65 -16.55
N MET A 581 20.81 9.66 -17.33
CA MET A 581 20.04 8.54 -16.82
C MET A 581 20.50 7.23 -17.45
N SER A 582 20.67 6.18 -16.63
CA SER A 582 21.01 4.85 -17.09
C SER A 582 20.23 3.75 -16.35
N ASN A 583 20.00 2.62 -17.01
CA ASN A 583 19.38 1.43 -16.40
C ASN A 583 18.10 1.78 -15.62
N SER A 584 17.22 2.59 -16.21
CA SER A 584 16.07 3.15 -15.50
C SER A 584 14.77 2.91 -16.25
N THR A 585 13.69 2.71 -15.50
CA THR A 585 12.34 2.51 -16.03
C THR A 585 11.42 3.58 -15.46
N ILE A 586 10.68 4.26 -16.35
CA ILE A 586 9.71 5.29 -16.00
C ILE A 586 8.35 4.88 -16.55
N ILE A 587 7.31 4.90 -15.71
CA ILE A 587 5.91 4.75 -16.08
C ILE A 587 5.14 5.99 -15.63
N GLY A 588 4.25 6.48 -16.47
CA GLY A 588 3.29 7.51 -16.07
C GLY A 588 2.03 7.52 -16.92
N GLU A 589 0.93 8.00 -16.33
CA GLU A 589 -0.41 7.89 -16.88
C GLU A 589 -1.14 9.25 -17.03
N PRO A 590 -0.80 10.06 -18.05
CA PRO A 590 0.32 9.93 -18.96
C PRO A 590 1.58 10.65 -18.45
N VAL A 591 2.73 10.30 -19.03
CA VAL A 591 3.92 11.17 -19.01
C VAL A 591 3.65 12.40 -19.88
N THR A 592 4.13 13.60 -19.53
CA THR A 592 3.90 14.83 -20.31
C THR A 592 5.19 15.36 -20.94
N HIS A 593 6.21 15.62 -20.14
CA HIS A 593 7.50 16.15 -20.59
C HIS A 593 8.68 15.34 -20.03
N ILE A 594 9.68 15.11 -20.88
CA ILE A 594 10.94 14.48 -20.49
C ILE A 594 12.10 15.36 -20.96
N ASN A 595 13.02 15.70 -20.06
CA ASN A 595 14.26 16.38 -20.34
C ASN A 595 15.44 15.58 -19.75
N ILE A 596 15.94 14.63 -20.53
CA ILE A 596 17.11 13.80 -20.15
C ILE A 596 18.16 13.94 -21.24
N GLN A 597 19.28 14.61 -20.92
CA GLN A 597 20.30 14.95 -21.93
C GLN A 597 21.08 13.73 -22.43
N LYS A 598 21.35 12.76 -21.55
CA LYS A 598 22.03 11.49 -21.91
C LYS A 598 21.27 10.30 -21.34
N ARG A 599 20.96 9.32 -22.19
CA ARG A 599 20.23 8.09 -21.83
C ARG A 599 21.03 6.85 -22.24
N THR A 600 21.06 5.84 -21.38
CA THR A 600 21.63 4.52 -21.69
C THR A 600 20.78 3.45 -21.04
N ASN A 601 20.13 2.57 -21.81
CA ASN A 601 19.21 1.56 -21.27
C ASN A 601 18.09 2.20 -20.39
N VAL A 602 17.32 3.12 -20.97
CA VAL A 602 16.22 3.82 -20.28
C VAL A 602 14.91 3.53 -21.00
N SER A 603 13.96 2.94 -20.28
CA SER A 603 12.59 2.71 -20.76
C SER A 603 11.66 3.78 -20.21
N ILE A 604 10.80 4.34 -21.08
CA ILE A 604 9.76 5.29 -20.69
C ILE A 604 8.46 4.83 -21.31
N LEU A 605 7.55 4.37 -20.46
CA LEU A 605 6.24 3.86 -20.82
C LEU A 605 5.17 4.87 -20.40
N SER A 606 4.12 4.99 -21.21
CA SER A 606 3.06 5.95 -20.94
C SER A 606 1.75 5.51 -21.56
N THR A 607 0.63 5.87 -20.91
CA THR A 607 -0.67 5.91 -21.60
C THR A 607 -0.65 6.96 -22.72
N ALA A 608 -1.62 6.87 -23.64
CA ALA A 608 -1.76 7.80 -24.74
C ALA A 608 -2.08 9.24 -24.27
N ARG A 609 -1.62 10.24 -25.03
CA ARG A 609 -1.98 11.65 -24.89
C ARG A 609 -2.59 12.15 -26.20
N THR A 610 -3.40 13.21 -26.16
CA THR A 610 -4.07 13.75 -27.36
C THR A 610 -3.12 14.46 -28.31
N VAL A 611 -1.94 14.89 -27.83
CA VAL A 611 -1.07 15.83 -28.55
C VAL A 611 0.31 15.22 -28.82
N GLY A 612 0.57 14.92 -30.10
CA GLY A 612 1.90 14.65 -30.67
C GLY A 612 2.52 13.29 -30.36
N SER A 613 3.44 12.86 -31.24
CA SER A 613 4.37 11.77 -30.99
C SER A 613 5.54 12.25 -30.10
N ARG A 614 6.17 11.32 -29.37
CA ARG A 614 7.33 11.62 -28.50
C ARG A 614 8.50 10.73 -28.84
N ASN A 615 9.63 11.34 -29.16
CA ASN A 615 10.88 10.62 -29.38
C ASN A 615 11.35 9.98 -28.05
N GLY A 616 11.51 8.66 -28.06
CA GLY A 616 12.00 7.89 -26.91
C GLY A 616 11.00 7.75 -25.76
N VAL A 617 9.69 7.80 -26.04
CA VAL A 617 8.62 7.35 -25.12
C VAL A 617 7.75 6.35 -25.84
N THR A 618 7.59 5.17 -25.25
CA THR A 618 6.73 4.11 -25.77
C THR A 618 5.32 4.31 -25.24
N VAL A 619 4.36 4.53 -26.15
CA VAL A 619 2.94 4.58 -25.81
C VAL A 619 2.42 3.16 -25.76
N VAL A 620 1.83 2.78 -24.64
CA VAL A 620 1.26 1.44 -24.42
C VAL A 620 -0.27 1.57 -24.41
N PRO A 621 -0.97 1.14 -25.49
CA PRO A 621 -2.42 1.18 -25.53
C PRO A 621 -3.03 0.33 -24.42
N GLY A 622 -3.99 0.88 -23.66
CA GLY A 622 -4.64 0.14 -22.57
C GLY A 622 -3.71 -0.22 -21.41
N LEU A 623 -2.60 0.51 -21.22
CA LEU A 623 -1.74 0.38 -20.04
C LEU A 623 -2.60 0.46 -18.78
N GLN A 624 -2.62 -0.64 -18.03
CA GLN A 624 -3.23 -0.70 -16.71
C GLN A 624 -2.28 -0.10 -15.67
N GLU A 625 -2.86 0.36 -14.57
CA GLU A 625 -2.09 0.85 -13.43
C GLU A 625 -1.23 -0.26 -12.85
N VAL A 626 0.05 0.04 -12.73
CA VAL A 626 1.06 -0.82 -12.10
C VAL A 626 1.17 -0.43 -10.62
N GLY A 627 1.20 -1.43 -9.73
CA GLY A 627 1.48 -1.18 -8.31
C GLY A 627 0.39 -0.43 -7.55
N PRO A 628 0.60 -0.10 -6.26
CA PRO A 628 1.85 0.37 -5.70
C PRO A 628 2.94 -0.69 -5.67
N LEU A 629 4.12 -0.31 -6.13
CA LEU A 629 5.29 -1.19 -6.11
C LEU A 629 5.94 -1.14 -4.74
N SER A 630 6.59 -2.23 -4.34
CA SER A 630 7.44 -2.24 -3.15
C SER A 630 8.64 -3.12 -3.37
N GLN A 631 9.73 -2.81 -2.68
CA GLN A 631 10.93 -3.62 -2.72
C GLN A 631 10.66 -4.97 -2.01
N PRO A 632 11.13 -6.11 -2.58
CA PRO A 632 10.98 -7.41 -1.95
C PRO A 632 11.73 -7.51 -0.61
N HIS A 633 12.78 -6.69 -0.41
CA HIS A 633 13.67 -6.71 0.75
C HIS A 633 14.10 -8.13 1.12
N ASP A 634 14.59 -8.86 0.13
CA ASP A 634 15.23 -10.14 0.38
C ASP A 634 16.56 -9.82 1.08
N ARG A 635 16.60 -9.96 2.40
CA ARG A 635 17.88 -10.18 3.09
C ARG A 635 18.19 -11.67 2.96
N PRO A 636 19.01 -12.13 2.01
CA PRO A 636 19.81 -13.31 2.31
C PRO A 636 20.65 -12.90 3.52
N GLN A 637 20.35 -13.46 4.69
CA GLN A 637 21.29 -13.40 5.79
C GLN A 637 22.58 -14.04 5.28
N ALA A 638 23.66 -13.26 5.29
CA ALA A 638 25.00 -13.79 5.29
C ALA A 638 25.26 -14.56 6.58
#